data_AF-A0AAD0U6U3-F1
#
_entry.id   AF-A0AAD0U6U3-F1
#
_cell.length_a   1.000
_cell.length_b   1.000
_cell.length_c   1.000
_cell.angle_alpha   90.00
_cell.angle_beta   90.00
_cell.angle_gamma   90.00
#
_symmetry.space_group_name_H-M   'P 1'
#
loop_
_entity.id
_entity.type
_entity.pdbx_description
1 polymer ?
#
loop_
_entity_poly.entity_id
_entity_poly.type
_entity_poly.pdbx_seq_one_letter_code
_entity_poly.pdbx_strand_id
1 'polypeptide(L)'
;MATSTGTISTSAGPLDVSTLVSQLISAESQTQLTPLTTQASSYNTLISAYGSLKSTLSTYQSAIAGMTAATFSSQKSSVSNAGTGSNLTTDPFTADVNADDSTKILAQKIQSAGISSGTTYKSGDSIAIKVGTNSPTFITLQADATLAGVRDAINAAKTGVTASITTDGNGDHLVLESNTGGTANTIKVTANNSLSGFFYDPSSSTSSTMTQIQAPRDATKAASGTYAVAVSQLAQTEKLSSASIAPGSTFDNGILAIKTGTGSTVMIQPATDSLAGVRDAINAASAGVNATIVSDGTNDHLVITAQNSGAANTIKITGTGNFSVFSSDPSGAITSQNVSTNQTYSSGTLNLKVGDTSVAINPSANSGGNIDLKQVMSAINNANAGVSASISNDGSNDHLVLTPTGSSATAAVTLTGTGDYAGLTMSGMGQLLKAQDAKLSIDGVSVTSPSNKVQNAISGVTLNLAKVTTSADNFTLNISNDTSGITTAANSFVSAYNTLAKAIAGMTAQTPSTTLGQANTSAPLASESSVQTIMSQLRNTLFATVDGGNGISSLADIGIAFQKDGTLALDATKLSTATTNNFAGISNLFTGTDPDPTNTTSSKNGIVTRLQTLMTNILSDSGIIATKTNGLQASLKINQDRQTAVQTRLSNLKDNYTNQFNQLNTTLASMQSTQSYLTQQLAGLAKSS
;
A
#
# COMPACT_ATOMS: atom_id res chain seq x y z
N MET A 1 34.03 -69.17 -8.30
CA MET A 1 33.87 -70.33 -7.40
C MET A 1 34.92 -70.24 -6.30
N ALA A 2 34.54 -69.77 -5.12
CA ALA A 2 35.40 -69.85 -3.94
C ALA A 2 35.04 -71.16 -3.21
N THR A 3 35.99 -72.08 -3.16
CA THR A 3 35.85 -73.38 -2.50
C THR A 3 35.77 -73.16 -0.98
N SER A 4 34.62 -73.49 -0.41
CA SER A 4 34.42 -73.55 1.05
C SER A 4 35.31 -74.63 1.65
N THR A 5 36.33 -74.22 2.40
CA THR A 5 37.17 -75.10 3.24
C THR A 5 36.75 -74.99 4.69
N GLY A 6 35.45 -75.12 4.97
CA GLY A 6 34.95 -75.25 6.34
C GLY A 6 35.29 -76.63 6.88
N THR A 7 36.28 -76.73 7.76
CA THR A 7 36.50 -77.90 8.61
C THR A 7 35.32 -78.03 9.58
N ILE A 8 34.53 -79.11 9.45
CA ILE A 8 33.54 -79.49 10.46
C ILE A 8 34.33 -80.02 11.66
N SER A 9 34.51 -79.18 12.68
CA SER A 9 35.02 -79.61 13.99
C SER A 9 33.96 -80.50 14.66
N THR A 10 34.28 -81.76 14.90
CA THR A 10 33.39 -82.77 15.52
C THR A 10 33.29 -82.64 17.05
N SER A 11 33.44 -81.43 17.60
CA SER A 11 33.12 -81.13 18.99
C SER A 11 31.78 -80.39 19.05
N ALA A 12 30.68 -81.09 18.78
CA ALA A 12 29.34 -80.52 18.87
C ALA A 12 28.94 -80.27 20.33
N GLY A 13 29.34 -79.11 20.87
CA GLY A 13 28.55 -78.43 21.89
C GLY A 13 27.19 -77.99 21.30
N PRO A 14 26.22 -77.58 22.14
CA PRO A 14 24.90 -77.16 21.66
C PRO A 14 25.05 -76.07 20.59
N LEU A 15 24.42 -76.26 19.42
CA LEU A 15 24.44 -75.31 18.32
C LEU A 15 23.93 -73.95 18.82
N ASP A 16 24.70 -72.88 18.60
CA ASP A 16 24.24 -71.52 18.85
C ASP A 16 23.28 -71.07 17.72
N VAL A 17 22.06 -71.58 17.82
CA VAL A 17 20.97 -71.33 16.87
C VAL A 17 20.70 -69.83 16.72
N SER A 18 20.88 -69.05 17.79
CA SER A 18 20.60 -67.61 17.80
C SER A 18 21.55 -66.84 16.90
N THR A 19 22.86 -67.09 17.00
CA THR A 19 23.85 -66.39 16.17
C THR A 19 23.81 -66.85 14.71
N LEU A 20 23.63 -68.14 14.45
CA LEU A 20 23.56 -68.68 13.09
C LEU A 20 22.34 -68.14 12.32
N VAL A 21 21.15 -68.18 12.94
CA VAL A 21 19.93 -67.64 12.33
C VAL A 21 20.05 -66.14 12.12
N SER A 22 20.63 -65.41 13.08
CA SER A 22 20.85 -63.96 12.94
C SER A 22 21.80 -63.62 11.79
N GLN A 23 22.87 -64.38 11.58
CA GLN A 23 23.79 -64.19 10.46
C GLN A 23 23.13 -64.48 9.10
N LEU A 24 22.38 -65.58 9.01
CA LEU A 24 21.63 -65.96 7.80
C LEU A 24 20.58 -64.90 7.43
N ILE A 25 19.78 -64.46 8.40
CA ILE A 25 18.75 -63.44 8.18
C ILE A 25 19.37 -62.08 7.88
N SER A 26 20.52 -61.74 8.47
CA SER A 26 21.23 -60.50 8.15
C SER A 26 21.74 -60.48 6.72
N ALA A 27 22.29 -61.58 6.22
CA ALA A 27 22.73 -61.70 4.83
C ALA A 27 21.54 -61.60 3.85
N GLU A 28 20.43 -62.31 4.13
CA GLU A 28 19.22 -62.27 3.30
C GLU A 28 18.52 -60.89 3.35
N SER A 29 18.55 -60.24 4.51
CA SER A 29 18.07 -58.87 4.70
C SER A 29 18.87 -57.89 3.85
N GLN A 30 20.20 -58.00 3.86
CA GLN A 30 21.06 -57.13 3.05
C GLN A 30 20.81 -57.32 1.55
N THR A 31 20.58 -58.53 1.05
CA THR A 31 20.35 -58.74 -0.39
C THR A 31 19.01 -58.22 -0.86
N GLN A 32 17.95 -58.36 -0.05
CA GLN A 32 16.59 -57.97 -0.45
C GLN A 32 16.22 -56.53 -0.11
N LEU A 33 16.62 -56.01 1.06
CA LEU A 33 16.22 -54.66 1.50
C LEU A 33 17.14 -53.57 0.96
N THR A 34 18.45 -53.79 0.85
CA THR A 34 19.39 -52.78 0.33
C THR A 34 18.97 -52.14 -1.00
N PRO A 35 18.57 -52.89 -2.05
CA PRO A 35 18.14 -52.27 -3.31
C PRO A 35 16.86 -51.43 -3.14
N LEU A 36 15.92 -51.87 -2.31
CA LEU A 36 14.68 -51.12 -2.04
C LEU A 36 14.98 -49.85 -1.25
N THR A 37 15.79 -49.92 -0.20
CA THR A 37 16.22 -48.76 0.60
C THR A 37 16.99 -47.76 -0.25
N THR A 38 17.83 -48.24 -1.17
CA THR A 38 18.55 -47.38 -2.13
C THR A 38 17.59 -46.67 -3.08
N GLN A 39 16.59 -47.38 -3.61
CA GLN A 39 15.54 -46.78 -4.44
C GLN A 39 14.71 -45.74 -3.68
N ALA A 40 14.28 -46.05 -2.45
CA ALA A 40 13.55 -45.10 -1.60
C ALA A 40 14.37 -43.83 -1.31
N SER A 41 15.66 -44.00 -1.04
CA SER A 41 16.59 -42.86 -0.84
C SER A 41 16.72 -42.01 -2.12
N SER A 42 16.77 -42.65 -3.29
CA SER A 42 16.78 -41.95 -4.58
C SER A 42 15.49 -41.16 -4.81
N TYR A 43 14.31 -41.75 -4.56
CA TYR A 43 13.04 -41.04 -4.66
C TYR A 43 12.94 -39.86 -3.69
N ASN A 44 13.35 -40.01 -2.43
CA ASN A 44 13.38 -38.92 -1.45
C ASN A 44 14.32 -37.78 -1.88
N THR A 45 15.48 -38.13 -2.44
CA THR A 45 16.44 -37.16 -2.96
C THR A 45 15.83 -36.37 -4.13
N LEU A 46 15.17 -37.06 -5.08
CA LEU A 46 14.47 -36.42 -6.18
C LEU A 46 13.31 -35.53 -5.73
N ILE A 47 12.47 -36.01 -4.81
CA ILE A 47 11.35 -35.22 -4.24
C ILE A 47 11.89 -33.93 -3.60
N SER A 48 12.96 -34.04 -2.81
CA SER A 48 13.60 -32.88 -2.17
C SER A 48 14.17 -31.91 -3.21
N ALA A 49 14.82 -32.44 -4.26
CA ALA A 49 15.37 -31.62 -5.34
C ALA A 49 14.28 -30.90 -6.16
N TYR A 50 13.15 -31.56 -6.45
CA TYR A 50 11.98 -30.93 -7.07
C TYR A 50 11.33 -29.88 -6.15
N GLY A 51 11.34 -30.09 -4.83
CA GLY A 51 10.93 -29.08 -3.84
C GLY A 51 11.79 -27.82 -3.91
N SER A 52 13.12 -27.99 -3.96
CA SER A 52 14.07 -26.89 -4.15
C SER A 52 13.89 -26.18 -5.49
N LEU A 53 13.64 -26.92 -6.57
CA LEU A 53 13.33 -26.36 -7.88
C LEU A 53 12.03 -25.54 -7.85
N LYS A 54 10.96 -26.06 -7.24
CA LYS A 54 9.68 -25.35 -7.06
C LYS A 54 9.88 -24.03 -6.31
N SER A 55 10.65 -24.06 -5.22
CA SER A 55 10.98 -22.87 -4.42
C SER A 55 11.75 -21.82 -5.23
N THR A 56 12.75 -22.26 -6.02
CA THR A 56 13.55 -21.37 -6.87
C THR A 56 12.69 -20.72 -7.96
N LEU A 57 11.83 -21.50 -8.62
CA LEU A 57 10.89 -20.99 -9.64
C LEU A 57 9.84 -20.06 -9.05
N SER A 58 9.35 -20.32 -7.83
CA SER A 58 8.43 -19.42 -7.13
C SER A 58 9.09 -18.09 -6.75
N THR A 59 10.38 -18.13 -6.34
CA THR A 59 11.17 -16.92 -6.12
C THR A 59 11.31 -16.11 -7.41
N TYR A 60 11.62 -16.76 -8.54
CA TYR A 60 11.68 -16.11 -9.84
C TYR A 60 10.32 -15.53 -10.26
N GLN A 61 9.23 -16.28 -10.10
CA GLN A 61 7.86 -15.83 -10.36
C GLN A 61 7.53 -14.57 -9.56
N SER A 62 7.93 -14.52 -8.29
CA SER A 62 7.71 -13.35 -7.42
C SER A 62 8.52 -12.14 -7.89
N ALA A 63 9.77 -12.35 -8.31
CA ALA A 63 10.63 -11.27 -8.82
C ALA A 63 10.07 -10.66 -10.11
N ILE A 64 9.56 -11.47 -11.05
CA ILE A 64 8.93 -10.97 -12.27
C ILE A 64 7.53 -10.37 -12.02
N ALA A 65 6.83 -10.78 -10.96
CA ALA A 65 5.54 -10.19 -10.57
C ALA A 65 5.66 -8.74 -10.11
N GLY A 66 6.80 -8.36 -9.51
CA GLY A 66 7.06 -6.97 -9.11
C GLY A 66 7.30 -6.00 -10.28
N MET A 67 7.41 -6.51 -11.52
CA MET A 67 7.65 -5.68 -12.70
C MET A 67 6.33 -5.28 -13.35
N THR A 68 5.90 -4.04 -13.17
CA THR A 68 4.58 -3.57 -13.61
C THR A 68 4.69 -2.56 -14.76
N ALA A 69 3.59 -2.35 -15.50
CA ALA A 69 3.53 -1.32 -16.54
C ALA A 69 3.87 0.09 -16.00
N ALA A 70 3.57 0.37 -14.73
CA ALA A 70 3.94 1.63 -14.08
C ALA A 70 5.47 1.83 -14.02
N THR A 71 6.23 0.76 -13.78
CA THR A 71 7.71 0.80 -13.77
C THR A 71 8.29 1.19 -15.13
N PHE A 72 7.62 0.84 -16.22
CA PHE A 72 8.06 1.10 -17.60
C PHE A 72 7.32 2.25 -18.27
N SER A 73 6.57 3.06 -17.52
CA SER A 73 5.84 4.22 -18.04
C SER A 73 5.97 5.47 -17.17
N SER A 74 6.87 5.46 -16.19
CA SER A 74 7.11 6.59 -15.29
C SER A 74 7.66 7.80 -16.04
N GLN A 75 7.25 8.97 -15.55
CA GLN A 75 7.74 10.27 -15.99
C GLN A 75 8.40 10.96 -14.80
N LYS A 76 9.40 11.78 -15.07
CA LYS A 76 10.02 12.66 -14.11
C LYS A 76 9.82 14.11 -14.52
N SER A 77 9.78 14.96 -13.51
CA SER A 77 9.89 16.40 -13.64
C SER A 77 11.26 16.87 -13.16
N SER A 78 11.74 17.97 -13.72
CA SER A 78 12.84 18.73 -13.14
C SER A 78 12.66 20.20 -13.40
N VAL A 79 12.96 21.02 -12.40
CA VAL A 79 12.94 22.48 -12.51
C VAL A 79 14.36 22.97 -12.78
N SER A 80 14.51 23.90 -13.72
CA SER A 80 15.78 24.56 -14.02
C SER A 80 15.59 26.07 -14.11
N ASN A 81 16.55 26.85 -13.63
CA ASN A 81 16.57 28.30 -13.79
C ASN A 81 17.62 28.67 -14.83
N ALA A 82 17.20 29.32 -15.92
CA ALA A 82 18.09 29.90 -16.92
C ALA A 82 18.25 31.43 -16.75
N GLY A 83 17.65 32.02 -15.71
CA GLY A 83 17.68 33.45 -15.41
C GLY A 83 18.91 33.87 -14.61
N THR A 84 19.11 35.17 -14.50
CA THR A 84 20.22 35.76 -13.71
C THR A 84 19.81 36.09 -12.28
N GLY A 85 18.62 35.68 -11.86
CA GLY A 85 18.12 35.87 -10.51
C GLY A 85 18.90 35.05 -9.48
N SER A 86 19.79 35.70 -8.73
CA SER A 86 20.67 35.04 -7.76
C SER A 86 20.07 34.90 -6.35
N ASN A 87 18.84 35.35 -6.12
CA ASN A 87 18.26 35.45 -4.77
C ASN A 87 17.49 34.23 -4.28
N LEU A 88 17.26 33.22 -5.14
CA LEU A 88 16.55 32.00 -4.77
C LEU A 88 17.55 30.87 -4.54
N THR A 89 17.80 30.55 -3.27
CA THR A 89 18.65 29.42 -2.84
C THR A 89 17.98 28.04 -3.00
N THR A 90 16.70 28.03 -3.39
CA THR A 90 15.82 26.86 -3.54
C THR A 90 14.78 27.15 -4.61
N ASP A 91 14.32 26.10 -5.31
CA ASP A 91 13.35 26.24 -6.39
C ASP A 91 12.02 26.86 -5.88
N PRO A 92 11.43 27.81 -6.64
CA PRO A 92 10.20 28.50 -6.25
C PRO A 92 8.97 27.63 -6.37
N PHE A 93 9.06 26.51 -7.08
CA PHE A 93 8.03 25.49 -7.16
C PHE A 93 8.66 24.12 -7.40
N THR A 94 7.93 23.07 -7.05
CA THR A 94 8.18 21.71 -7.55
C THR A 94 7.00 21.27 -8.41
N ALA A 95 7.22 20.28 -9.25
CA ALA A 95 6.16 19.66 -10.04
C ALA A 95 6.18 18.19 -9.74
N ASP A 96 5.06 17.63 -9.32
CA ASP A 96 4.92 16.20 -9.18
C ASP A 96 4.12 15.67 -10.37
N VAL A 97 4.68 14.72 -11.12
CA VAL A 97 4.00 14.07 -12.23
C VAL A 97 3.26 12.86 -11.69
N ASN A 98 1.94 12.79 -11.88
CA ASN A 98 1.11 11.66 -11.44
C ASN A 98 1.23 11.31 -9.94
N ALA A 99 1.48 12.28 -9.06
CA ALA A 99 1.65 12.00 -7.63
C ALA A 99 0.37 12.14 -6.79
N ASP A 100 -0.62 12.87 -7.29
CA ASP A 100 -1.86 13.16 -6.56
C ASP A 100 -2.96 12.14 -6.90
N ASP A 101 -3.95 11.92 -6.02
CA ASP A 101 -5.06 10.98 -6.24
C ASP A 101 -5.85 11.29 -7.54
N SER A 102 -5.82 12.56 -7.98
CA SER A 102 -6.43 13.02 -9.21
C SER A 102 -5.67 12.61 -10.48
N THR A 103 -4.37 12.30 -10.39
CA THR A 103 -3.46 12.06 -11.53
C THR A 103 -2.71 10.72 -11.48
N LYS A 104 -2.58 10.09 -10.30
CA LYS A 104 -1.87 8.83 -10.09
C LYS A 104 -2.67 7.61 -10.53
N ILE A 105 -1.95 6.51 -10.80
CA ILE A 105 -2.57 5.19 -10.93
C ILE A 105 -3.21 4.85 -9.59
N LEU A 106 -4.53 4.65 -9.58
CA LEU A 106 -5.27 4.19 -8.41
C LEU A 106 -5.66 2.72 -8.59
N ALA A 107 -5.46 1.95 -7.53
CA ALA A 107 -6.08 0.65 -7.38
C ALA A 107 -7.53 0.79 -6.96
N GLN A 108 -8.36 -0.16 -7.40
CA GLN A 108 -9.73 -0.23 -6.91
C GLN A 108 -9.72 -0.66 -5.44
N LYS A 109 -10.54 0.01 -4.64
CA LYS A 109 -10.80 -0.35 -3.25
C LYS A 109 -12.29 -0.53 -3.04
N ILE A 110 -12.67 -1.68 -2.49
CA ILE A 110 -14.05 -2.01 -2.14
C ILE A 110 -14.14 -2.34 -0.65
N GLN A 111 -15.27 -2.00 -0.03
CA GLN A 111 -15.53 -2.15 1.40
C GLN A 111 -16.86 -2.85 1.62
N SER A 112 -16.92 -3.78 2.58
CA SER A 112 -18.17 -4.44 2.97
C SER A 112 -19.08 -3.49 3.78
N ALA A 113 -20.35 -3.85 3.92
CA ALA A 113 -21.17 -3.30 5.00
C ALA A 113 -20.54 -3.58 6.39
N GLY A 114 -20.97 -2.83 7.40
CA GLY A 114 -20.50 -2.99 8.78
C GLY A 114 -20.92 -4.35 9.34
N ILE A 115 -19.94 -5.09 9.86
CA ILE A 115 -20.11 -6.41 10.45
C ILE A 115 -19.97 -6.29 11.96
N SER A 116 -20.93 -6.84 12.70
CA SER A 116 -20.88 -6.83 14.16
C SER A 116 -19.71 -7.65 14.68
N SER A 117 -19.04 -7.15 15.72
CA SER A 117 -17.94 -7.84 16.38
C SER A 117 -18.39 -9.22 16.86
N GLY A 118 -17.53 -10.23 16.66
CA GLY A 118 -17.81 -11.63 17.03
C GLY A 118 -18.58 -12.44 15.99
N THR A 119 -18.91 -11.88 14.83
CA THR A 119 -19.48 -12.65 13.70
C THR A 119 -18.52 -13.78 13.28
N THR A 120 -19.05 -14.99 13.10
CA THR A 120 -18.28 -16.17 12.67
C THR A 120 -18.80 -16.71 11.34
N TYR A 121 -17.86 -17.14 10.49
CA TYR A 121 -18.08 -17.74 9.17
C TYR A 121 -17.72 -19.23 9.24
N LYS A 122 -18.45 -20.08 8.51
CA LYS A 122 -18.36 -21.53 8.71
C LYS A 122 -17.29 -22.19 7.84
N SER A 123 -16.72 -23.28 8.35
CA SER A 123 -15.90 -24.18 7.54
C SER A 123 -16.69 -24.64 6.30
N GLY A 124 -16.05 -24.62 5.13
CA GLY A 124 -16.68 -24.93 3.85
C GLY A 124 -17.30 -23.72 3.12
N ASP A 125 -17.40 -22.55 3.75
CA ASP A 125 -17.80 -21.33 3.04
C ASP A 125 -16.69 -20.88 2.10
N SER A 126 -17.09 -20.37 0.93
CA SER A 126 -16.17 -20.02 -0.14
C SER A 126 -16.36 -18.58 -0.63
N ILE A 127 -15.23 -17.96 -0.94
CA ILE A 127 -15.14 -16.67 -1.61
C ILE A 127 -14.20 -16.81 -2.80
N ALA A 128 -14.64 -16.36 -3.96
CA ALA A 128 -13.88 -16.32 -5.20
C ALA A 128 -13.57 -14.87 -5.54
N ILE A 129 -12.29 -14.55 -5.67
CA ILE A 129 -11.82 -13.20 -6.00
C ILE A 129 -11.19 -13.24 -7.38
N LYS A 130 -11.63 -12.34 -8.26
CA LYS A 130 -11.07 -12.10 -9.57
C LYS A 130 -10.59 -10.66 -9.65
N VAL A 131 -9.36 -10.44 -10.11
CA VAL A 131 -8.81 -9.09 -10.34
C VAL A 131 -8.54 -8.93 -11.83
N GLY A 132 -9.14 -7.89 -12.42
CA GLY A 132 -9.12 -7.63 -13.84
C GLY A 132 -9.53 -8.85 -14.65
N THR A 133 -8.58 -9.37 -15.41
CA THR A 133 -8.82 -10.45 -16.37
C THR A 133 -8.29 -11.79 -15.88
N ASN A 134 -7.65 -11.81 -14.70
CA ASN A 134 -7.14 -13.02 -14.08
C ASN A 134 -8.25 -14.05 -13.84
N SER A 135 -7.87 -15.33 -13.84
CA SER A 135 -8.78 -16.40 -13.40
C SER A 135 -9.21 -16.16 -11.95
N PRO A 136 -10.48 -16.46 -11.57
CA PRO A 136 -10.92 -16.34 -10.19
C PRO A 136 -10.11 -17.28 -9.29
N THR A 137 -9.58 -16.75 -8.19
CA THR A 137 -8.97 -17.57 -7.14
C THR A 137 -10.01 -17.89 -6.07
N PHE A 138 -10.24 -19.17 -5.84
CA PHE A 138 -11.19 -19.67 -4.84
C PHE A 138 -10.51 -19.87 -3.49
N ILE A 139 -11.04 -19.23 -2.45
CA ILE A 139 -10.68 -19.47 -1.06
C ILE A 139 -11.84 -20.21 -0.40
N THR A 140 -11.56 -21.35 0.22
CA THR A 140 -12.53 -22.07 1.06
C THR A 140 -12.02 -22.13 2.49
N LEU A 141 -12.85 -21.72 3.44
CA LEU A 141 -12.50 -21.74 4.85
C LEU A 141 -12.32 -23.18 5.34
N GLN A 142 -11.16 -23.47 5.93
CA GLN A 142 -10.84 -24.81 6.43
C GLN A 142 -11.45 -25.08 7.82
N ALA A 143 -11.73 -24.03 8.58
CA ALA A 143 -12.35 -24.05 9.89
C ALA A 143 -13.25 -22.83 10.06
N ASP A 144 -14.09 -22.83 11.09
CA ASP A 144 -14.87 -21.65 11.46
C ASP A 144 -13.92 -20.47 11.73
N ALA A 145 -14.21 -19.30 11.12
CA ALA A 145 -13.32 -18.15 11.10
C ALA A 145 -14.04 -16.87 11.50
N THR A 146 -13.32 -15.95 12.14
CA THR A 146 -13.76 -14.56 12.32
C THR A 146 -13.46 -13.74 11.06
N LEU A 147 -13.88 -12.47 11.02
CA LEU A 147 -13.53 -11.56 9.91
C LEU A 147 -12.00 -11.45 9.72
N ALA A 148 -11.24 -11.47 10.81
CA ALA A 148 -9.78 -11.52 10.77
C ALA A 148 -9.27 -12.81 10.09
N GLY A 149 -9.89 -13.95 10.39
CA GLY A 149 -9.58 -15.21 9.71
C GLY A 149 -9.92 -15.18 8.22
N VAL A 150 -11.02 -14.53 7.82
CA VAL A 150 -11.37 -14.33 6.39
C VAL A 150 -10.31 -13.44 5.70
N ARG A 151 -9.93 -12.32 6.32
CA ARG A 151 -8.84 -11.44 5.84
C ARG A 151 -7.54 -12.23 5.63
N ASP A 152 -7.15 -13.01 6.64
CA ASP A 152 -5.90 -13.76 6.61
C ASP A 152 -5.92 -14.85 5.54
N ALA A 153 -7.05 -15.54 5.36
CA ALA A 153 -7.24 -16.51 4.28
C ALA A 153 -7.13 -15.88 2.89
N ILE A 154 -7.70 -14.68 2.67
CA ILE A 154 -7.58 -13.93 1.41
C ILE A 154 -6.13 -13.54 1.14
N ASN A 155 -5.44 -12.97 2.14
CA ASN A 155 -4.05 -12.54 2.02
C ASN A 155 -3.10 -13.73 1.77
N ALA A 156 -3.34 -14.86 2.44
CA ALA A 156 -2.58 -16.09 2.24
C ALA A 156 -2.78 -16.69 0.84
N ALA A 157 -3.97 -16.54 0.26
CA ALA A 157 -4.32 -17.04 -1.07
C ALA A 157 -3.71 -16.23 -2.23
N LYS A 158 -3.08 -15.08 -1.96
CA LYS A 158 -2.40 -14.23 -2.96
C LYS A 158 -3.25 -13.94 -4.19
N THR A 159 -4.53 -13.63 -3.99
CA THR A 159 -5.54 -13.49 -5.06
C THR A 159 -5.41 -12.25 -5.93
N GLY A 160 -4.32 -11.50 -5.81
CA GLY A 160 -4.13 -10.21 -6.47
C GLY A 160 -4.76 -9.02 -5.73
N VAL A 161 -5.33 -9.24 -4.55
CA VAL A 161 -5.77 -8.17 -3.64
C VAL A 161 -5.05 -8.26 -2.30
N THR A 162 -5.03 -7.15 -1.57
CA THR A 162 -4.70 -7.08 -0.15
C THR A 162 -6.00 -6.84 0.63
N ALA A 163 -6.28 -7.71 1.59
CA ALA A 163 -7.39 -7.60 2.51
C ALA A 163 -6.95 -6.92 3.82
N SER A 164 -7.75 -5.97 4.28
CA SER A 164 -7.58 -5.27 5.56
C SER A 164 -8.92 -5.12 6.28
N ILE A 165 -8.87 -4.79 7.57
CA ILE A 165 -10.07 -4.50 8.37
C ILE A 165 -10.00 -3.06 8.84
N THR A 166 -11.08 -2.31 8.63
CA THR A 166 -11.28 -0.98 9.20
C THR A 166 -12.52 -1.01 10.09
N THR A 167 -12.49 -0.28 11.20
CA THR A 167 -13.62 -0.22 12.14
C THR A 167 -14.14 1.19 12.19
N ASP A 168 -15.46 1.36 12.07
CA ASP A 168 -16.14 2.64 12.24
C ASP A 168 -17.35 2.51 13.19
N GLY A 169 -18.18 3.56 13.29
CA GLY A 169 -19.37 3.57 14.16
C GLY A 169 -20.46 2.56 13.79
N ASN A 170 -20.35 1.91 12.62
CA ASN A 170 -21.29 0.95 12.07
C ASN A 170 -20.79 -0.51 12.15
N GLY A 171 -19.54 -0.74 12.57
CA GLY A 171 -18.96 -2.07 12.79
C GLY A 171 -17.59 -2.27 12.16
N ASP A 172 -17.18 -3.53 12.02
CA ASP A 172 -15.95 -3.91 11.31
C ASP A 172 -16.24 -4.08 9.81
N HIS A 173 -15.33 -3.60 8.97
CA HIS A 173 -15.44 -3.69 7.52
C HIS A 173 -14.28 -4.46 6.94
N LEU A 174 -14.57 -5.40 6.04
CA LEU A 174 -13.56 -5.98 5.17
C LEU A 174 -13.31 -5.04 4.00
N VAL A 175 -12.06 -4.61 3.87
CA VAL A 175 -11.62 -3.74 2.78
C VAL A 175 -10.67 -4.53 1.90
N LEU A 176 -11.00 -4.62 0.61
CA LEU A 176 -10.17 -5.28 -0.40
C LEU A 176 -9.62 -4.21 -1.35
N GLU A 177 -8.30 -4.18 -1.48
CA GLU A 177 -7.57 -3.28 -2.36
C GLU A 177 -6.82 -4.10 -3.42
N SER A 178 -6.95 -3.76 -4.70
CA SER A 178 -6.19 -4.44 -5.75
C SER A 178 -4.69 -4.17 -5.58
N ASN A 179 -3.86 -5.20 -5.70
CA ASN A 179 -2.40 -5.05 -5.64
C ASN A 179 -1.83 -4.37 -6.90
N THR A 180 -2.67 -4.13 -7.91
CA THR A 180 -2.31 -3.44 -9.15
C THR A 180 -3.34 -2.37 -9.45
N GLY A 181 -2.89 -1.15 -9.68
CA GLY A 181 -3.76 -0.05 -10.08
C GLY A 181 -4.02 0.01 -11.57
N GLY A 182 -4.94 0.88 -11.98
CA GLY A 182 -5.34 1.05 -13.37
C GLY A 182 -6.71 0.47 -13.66
N THR A 183 -7.39 1.03 -14.65
CA THR A 183 -8.81 0.75 -14.96
C THR A 183 -9.06 -0.71 -15.35
N ALA A 184 -8.03 -1.42 -15.83
CA ALA A 184 -8.09 -2.84 -16.16
C ALA A 184 -8.12 -3.77 -14.93
N ASN A 185 -7.70 -3.30 -13.75
CA ASN A 185 -7.49 -4.13 -12.56
C ASN A 185 -8.66 -4.07 -11.57
N THR A 186 -9.88 -4.27 -12.08
CA THR A 186 -11.09 -4.25 -11.26
C THR A 186 -11.28 -5.55 -10.48
N ILE A 187 -11.64 -5.45 -9.20
CA ILE A 187 -12.00 -6.54 -8.31
C ILE A 187 -13.43 -7.00 -8.63
N LYS A 188 -13.63 -8.31 -8.70
CA LYS A 188 -14.91 -8.98 -8.62
C LYS A 188 -14.87 -10.02 -7.53
N VAL A 189 -15.91 -10.07 -6.72
CA VAL A 189 -16.03 -11.01 -5.60
C VAL A 189 -17.34 -11.77 -5.73
N THR A 190 -17.23 -13.09 -5.80
CA THR A 190 -18.37 -14.00 -5.64
C THR A 190 -18.20 -14.70 -4.30
N ALA A 191 -19.25 -14.77 -3.49
CA ALA A 191 -19.21 -15.44 -2.21
C ALA A 191 -20.52 -16.20 -1.97
N ASN A 192 -20.46 -17.32 -1.25
CA ASN A 192 -21.62 -18.14 -0.93
C ASN A 192 -21.89 -18.18 0.58
N ASN A 193 -23.03 -18.76 0.95
CA ASN A 193 -23.40 -19.06 2.33
C ASN A 193 -23.27 -17.84 3.25
N SER A 194 -22.57 -17.97 4.38
CA SER A 194 -22.39 -16.88 5.35
C SER A 194 -21.43 -15.79 4.87
N LEU A 195 -20.64 -16.05 3.81
CA LEU A 195 -19.77 -15.06 3.15
C LEU A 195 -20.51 -14.24 2.08
N SER A 196 -21.78 -14.52 1.77
CA SER A 196 -22.56 -13.83 0.72
C SER A 196 -22.63 -12.31 0.88
N GLY A 197 -22.44 -11.78 2.10
CA GLY A 197 -22.32 -10.34 2.37
C GLY A 197 -21.10 -9.66 1.74
N PHE A 198 -20.15 -10.41 1.18
CA PHE A 198 -18.97 -9.89 0.46
C PHE A 198 -19.12 -9.86 -1.06
N PHE A 199 -20.33 -10.05 -1.59
CA PHE A 199 -20.56 -10.02 -3.04
C PHE A 199 -20.26 -8.63 -3.65
N TYR A 200 -19.51 -8.64 -4.76
CA TYR A 200 -19.22 -7.46 -5.56
C TYR A 200 -19.05 -7.83 -7.04
N ASP A 201 -20.04 -7.51 -7.87
CA ASP A 201 -19.87 -7.50 -9.32
C ASP A 201 -20.68 -6.35 -9.93
N PRO A 202 -20.06 -5.21 -10.26
CA PRO A 202 -20.75 -4.05 -10.81
C PRO A 202 -21.30 -4.27 -12.22
N SER A 203 -20.98 -5.39 -12.87
CA SER A 203 -21.54 -5.79 -14.17
C SER A 203 -22.68 -6.81 -14.06
N SER A 204 -23.00 -7.28 -12.86
CA SER A 204 -24.12 -8.18 -12.60
C SER A 204 -25.43 -7.41 -12.45
N SER A 205 -26.56 -8.06 -12.75
CA SER A 205 -27.90 -7.54 -12.42
C SER A 205 -28.23 -7.66 -10.93
N THR A 206 -27.50 -8.49 -10.19
CA THR A 206 -27.59 -8.59 -8.72
C THR A 206 -26.88 -7.40 -8.10
N SER A 207 -27.55 -6.69 -7.18
CA SER A 207 -26.92 -5.59 -6.44
C SER A 207 -25.72 -6.08 -5.63
N SER A 208 -24.58 -5.40 -5.77
CA SER A 208 -23.42 -5.61 -4.92
C SER A 208 -23.73 -5.32 -3.45
N THR A 209 -23.19 -6.11 -2.55
CA THR A 209 -23.28 -5.89 -1.09
C THR A 209 -22.07 -5.12 -0.57
N MET A 210 -20.92 -5.21 -1.24
CA MET A 210 -19.79 -4.31 -1.02
C MET A 210 -19.92 -3.04 -1.86
N THR A 211 -19.37 -1.94 -1.36
CA THR A 211 -19.34 -0.64 -2.02
C THR A 211 -17.93 -0.28 -2.46
N GLN A 212 -17.82 0.31 -3.65
CA GLN A 212 -16.55 0.87 -4.10
C GLN A 212 -16.28 2.19 -3.38
N ILE A 213 -15.21 2.23 -2.61
CA ILE A 213 -14.76 3.44 -1.89
C ILE A 213 -13.62 4.15 -2.62
N GLN A 214 -12.97 3.49 -3.59
CA GLN A 214 -12.02 4.09 -4.50
C GLN A 214 -12.11 3.45 -5.88
N ALA A 215 -12.30 4.26 -6.92
CA ALA A 215 -12.29 3.81 -8.30
C ALA A 215 -10.86 3.54 -8.79
N PRO A 216 -10.64 2.50 -9.60
CA PRO A 216 -9.37 2.35 -10.28
C PRO A 216 -9.21 3.48 -11.31
N ARG A 217 -7.99 3.97 -11.47
CA ARG A 217 -7.64 5.05 -12.41
C ARG A 217 -6.31 4.73 -13.07
N ASP A 218 -6.20 4.98 -14.37
CA ASP A 218 -4.90 5.00 -15.06
C ASP A 218 -4.18 6.33 -14.81
N ALA A 219 -2.85 6.35 -14.88
CA ALA A 219 -2.09 7.59 -14.78
C ALA A 219 -2.47 8.54 -15.93
N THR A 220 -2.68 9.82 -15.62
CA THR A 220 -2.87 10.83 -16.66
C THR A 220 -1.51 11.21 -17.21
N LYS A 221 -1.13 10.72 -18.40
CA LYS A 221 0.20 11.02 -18.95
C LYS A 221 0.34 12.51 -19.23
N ALA A 222 1.27 13.16 -18.53
CA ALA A 222 1.66 14.52 -18.87
C ALA A 222 2.41 14.51 -20.21
N ALA A 223 2.18 15.55 -21.03
CA ALA A 223 2.92 15.70 -22.27
C ALA A 223 4.39 16.02 -21.94
N SER A 224 5.30 15.20 -22.46
CA SER A 224 6.74 15.47 -22.32
C SER A 224 7.09 16.75 -23.07
N GLY A 225 7.88 17.60 -22.42
CA GLY A 225 8.18 18.93 -22.93
C GLY A 225 8.74 19.86 -21.86
N THR A 226 9.05 21.07 -22.28
CA THR A 226 9.56 22.14 -21.42
C THR A 226 8.52 23.25 -21.33
N TYR A 227 8.19 23.66 -20.12
CA TYR A 227 7.18 24.69 -19.83
C TYR A 227 7.85 25.82 -19.04
N ALA A 228 7.78 27.05 -19.52
CA ALA A 228 8.23 28.22 -18.77
C ALA A 228 7.19 28.53 -17.66
N VAL A 229 7.63 28.59 -16.40
CA VAL A 229 6.73 28.80 -15.27
C VAL A 229 7.22 30.00 -14.46
N ALA A 230 6.32 30.97 -14.26
CA ALA A 230 6.56 32.12 -13.39
C ALA A 230 5.46 32.20 -12.32
N VAL A 231 5.85 32.37 -11.06
CA VAL A 231 4.94 32.52 -9.92
C VAL A 231 4.91 33.98 -9.53
N SER A 232 3.79 34.66 -9.74
CA SER A 232 3.64 36.09 -9.43
C SER A 232 3.07 36.35 -8.03
N GLN A 233 2.32 35.39 -7.49
CA GLN A 233 1.65 35.51 -6.19
C GLN A 233 1.39 34.12 -5.60
N LEU A 234 1.55 33.97 -4.29
CA LEU A 234 1.13 32.77 -3.55
C LEU A 234 -0.28 32.95 -2.99
N ALA A 235 -1.01 31.85 -2.87
CA ALA A 235 -2.25 31.78 -2.14
C ALA A 235 -1.99 31.99 -0.65
N GLN A 236 -2.83 32.79 0.02
CA GLN A 236 -2.76 33.04 1.46
C GLN A 236 -4.09 32.71 2.12
N THR A 237 -4.01 32.23 3.37
CA THR A 237 -5.17 32.05 4.24
C THR A 237 -5.57 33.40 4.86
N GLU A 238 -6.84 33.57 5.19
CA GLU A 238 -7.24 34.68 6.03
C GLU A 238 -6.84 34.42 7.50
N LYS A 239 -6.35 35.46 8.16
CA LYS A 239 -6.06 35.45 9.60
C LYS A 239 -6.67 36.67 10.26
N LEU A 240 -7.48 36.43 11.27
CA LEU A 240 -8.13 37.44 12.10
C LEU A 240 -7.57 37.44 13.51
N SER A 241 -7.58 38.60 14.17
CA SER A 241 -7.23 38.74 15.60
C SER A 241 -8.29 39.56 16.32
N SER A 242 -8.70 39.10 17.50
CA SER A 242 -9.59 39.87 18.36
C SER A 242 -8.91 41.14 18.86
N ALA A 243 -9.73 42.09 19.34
CA ALA A 243 -9.24 43.11 20.26
C ALA A 243 -8.63 42.46 21.52
N SER A 244 -7.90 43.25 22.31
CA SER A 244 -7.31 42.83 23.58
C SER A 244 -8.39 42.37 24.57
N ILE A 245 -8.29 41.13 25.08
CA ILE A 245 -9.20 40.55 26.05
C ILE A 245 -8.48 40.45 27.40
N ALA A 246 -9.06 41.04 28.43
CA ALA A 246 -8.48 41.00 29.77
C ALA A 246 -8.47 39.58 30.34
N PRO A 247 -7.41 39.17 31.08
CA PRO A 247 -7.39 37.87 31.76
C PRO A 247 -8.59 37.69 32.68
N GLY A 248 -9.23 36.52 32.61
CA GLY A 248 -10.42 36.19 33.42
C GLY A 248 -11.77 36.65 32.83
N SER A 249 -11.80 37.24 31.63
CA SER A 249 -13.05 37.54 30.91
C SER A 249 -13.86 36.25 30.68
N THR A 250 -15.18 36.33 30.87
CA THR A 250 -16.11 35.20 30.71
C THR A 250 -17.04 35.34 29.49
N PHE A 251 -17.42 34.21 28.90
CA PHE A 251 -18.23 34.08 27.68
C PHE A 251 -19.43 33.15 27.92
N ASP A 252 -20.27 33.53 28.89
CA ASP A 252 -21.41 32.76 29.41
C ASP A 252 -22.75 33.04 28.71
N ASN A 253 -22.78 34.05 27.83
CA ASN A 253 -23.99 34.48 27.14
C ASN A 253 -23.74 34.84 25.66
N GLY A 254 -24.76 34.62 24.85
CA GLY A 254 -24.78 34.94 23.42
C GLY A 254 -24.52 33.74 22.51
N ILE A 255 -24.37 34.04 21.22
CA ILE A 255 -24.16 33.07 20.15
C ILE A 255 -22.84 33.39 19.47
N LEU A 256 -22.04 32.37 19.19
CA LEU A 256 -20.91 32.45 18.28
C LEU A 256 -21.19 31.60 17.04
N ALA A 257 -21.16 32.23 15.87
CA ALA A 257 -21.34 31.56 14.60
C ALA A 257 -20.18 31.89 13.66
N ILE A 258 -19.63 30.88 13.00
CA ILE A 258 -18.51 31.03 12.07
C ILE A 258 -18.92 30.48 10.70
N LYS A 259 -18.66 31.24 9.66
CA LYS A 259 -18.80 30.82 8.26
C LYS A 259 -17.49 31.07 7.54
N THR A 260 -17.00 30.04 6.85
CA THR A 260 -15.82 30.14 5.98
C THR A 260 -16.22 30.05 4.51
N GLY A 261 -15.83 31.05 3.73
CA GLY A 261 -16.15 31.19 2.31
C GLY A 261 -17.64 30.99 1.99
N THR A 262 -17.93 30.09 1.07
CA THR A 262 -19.30 29.68 0.69
C THR A 262 -19.86 28.53 1.55
N GLY A 263 -19.10 28.08 2.55
CA GLY A 263 -19.49 26.99 3.45
C GLY A 263 -20.73 27.30 4.30
N SER A 264 -21.19 26.28 5.02
CA SER A 264 -22.30 26.44 5.97
C SER A 264 -21.86 27.23 7.20
N THR A 265 -22.80 27.98 7.78
CA THR A 265 -22.58 28.63 9.08
C THR A 265 -22.59 27.57 10.18
N VAL A 266 -21.52 27.49 10.95
CA VAL A 266 -21.39 26.59 12.10
C VAL A 266 -21.62 27.38 13.38
N MET A 267 -22.55 26.89 14.20
CA MET A 267 -22.85 27.44 15.52
C MET A 267 -21.91 26.81 16.55
N ILE A 268 -21.27 27.62 17.37
CA ILE A 268 -20.27 27.22 18.35
C ILE A 268 -20.82 27.43 19.75
N GLN A 269 -20.81 26.37 20.55
CA GLN A 269 -21.16 26.43 21.97
C GLN A 269 -19.96 25.98 22.81
N PRO A 270 -19.30 26.91 23.53
CA PRO A 270 -18.22 26.56 24.45
C PRO A 270 -18.69 25.68 25.61
N ALA A 271 -17.84 24.72 26.01
CA ALA A 271 -18.08 23.87 27.19
C ALA A 271 -17.73 24.57 28.51
N THR A 272 -16.88 25.61 28.44
CA THR A 272 -16.55 26.48 29.58
C THR A 272 -16.59 27.93 29.11
N ASP A 273 -16.92 28.83 30.02
CA ASP A 273 -17.07 30.26 29.72
C ASP A 273 -15.72 30.99 29.61
N SER A 274 -14.60 30.27 29.57
CA SER A 274 -13.26 30.86 29.44
C SER A 274 -12.88 31.08 27.98
N LEU A 275 -11.95 32.01 27.71
CA LEU A 275 -11.38 32.20 26.37
C LEU A 275 -10.76 30.90 25.81
N ALA A 276 -10.15 30.08 26.66
CA ALA A 276 -9.66 28.75 26.31
C ALA A 276 -10.80 27.81 25.89
N GLY A 277 -11.93 27.85 26.60
CA GLY A 277 -13.15 27.12 26.23
C GLY A 277 -13.68 27.54 24.86
N VAL A 278 -13.66 28.84 24.54
CA VAL A 278 -14.04 29.35 23.22
C VAL A 278 -13.11 28.81 22.13
N ARG A 279 -11.80 28.90 22.32
CA ARG A 279 -10.79 28.35 21.40
C ARG A 279 -11.03 26.86 21.13
N ASP A 280 -11.19 26.08 22.20
CA ASP A 280 -11.31 24.63 22.12
C ASP A 280 -12.62 24.23 21.40
N ALA A 281 -13.71 24.95 21.65
CA ALA A 281 -14.98 24.75 20.95
C ALA A 281 -14.89 25.08 19.46
N ILE A 282 -14.20 26.17 19.07
CA ILE A 282 -13.98 26.49 17.67
C ILE A 282 -13.20 25.36 16.96
N ASN A 283 -12.12 24.88 17.59
CA ASN A 283 -11.28 23.81 17.03
C ASN A 283 -12.01 22.47 16.96
N ALA A 284 -12.96 22.19 17.86
CA ALA A 284 -13.77 20.98 17.84
C ALA A 284 -14.92 21.03 16.81
N ALA A 285 -15.44 22.22 16.49
CA ALA A 285 -16.65 22.38 15.69
C ALA A 285 -16.46 22.19 14.18
N SER A 286 -15.23 21.97 13.69
CA SER A 286 -14.93 21.78 12.26
C SER A 286 -15.45 22.92 11.36
N ALA A 287 -15.40 24.17 11.82
CA ALA A 287 -15.91 25.35 11.11
C ALA A 287 -15.03 25.84 9.94
N GLY A 288 -14.00 25.08 9.53
CA GLY A 288 -13.04 25.46 8.50
C GLY A 288 -11.96 26.45 8.97
N VAL A 289 -11.81 26.63 10.28
CA VAL A 289 -10.82 27.53 10.91
C VAL A 289 -10.06 26.82 12.03
N ASN A 290 -8.89 27.33 12.37
CA ASN A 290 -8.14 27.00 13.57
C ASN A 290 -8.04 28.24 14.47
N ALA A 291 -8.34 28.08 15.76
CA ALA A 291 -8.25 29.11 16.78
C ALA A 291 -7.05 28.88 17.71
N THR A 292 -6.34 29.97 18.03
CA THR A 292 -5.21 30.00 18.96
C THR A 292 -5.33 31.24 19.84
N ILE A 293 -4.84 31.17 21.07
CA ILE A 293 -4.71 32.33 21.96
C ILE A 293 -3.27 32.82 21.91
N VAL A 294 -3.08 34.12 21.66
CA VAL A 294 -1.78 34.79 21.70
C VAL A 294 -1.84 35.85 22.80
N SER A 295 -0.91 35.78 23.76
CA SER A 295 -0.81 36.80 24.81
C SER A 295 0.19 37.88 24.40
N ASP A 296 -0.17 39.14 24.62
CA ASP A 296 0.73 40.30 24.43
C ASP A 296 1.56 40.61 25.69
N GLY A 297 1.42 39.79 26.75
CA GLY A 297 2.04 39.95 28.06
C GLY A 297 1.15 40.65 29.10
N THR A 298 0.06 41.29 28.67
CA THR A 298 -0.93 41.96 29.53
C THR A 298 -2.34 41.41 29.31
N ASN A 299 -2.72 41.19 28.05
CA ASN A 299 -4.01 40.72 27.59
C ASN A 299 -3.84 39.55 26.61
N ASP A 300 -4.95 38.86 26.36
CA ASP A 300 -5.02 37.77 25.40
C ASP A 300 -5.76 38.18 24.13
N HIS A 301 -5.35 37.58 23.01
CA HIS A 301 -5.98 37.73 21.71
C HIS A 301 -6.38 36.36 21.17
N LEU A 302 -7.63 36.24 20.72
CA LEU A 302 -8.05 35.10 19.94
C LEU A 302 -7.66 35.33 18.49
N VAL A 303 -6.75 34.50 17.99
CA VAL A 303 -6.33 34.49 16.59
C VAL A 303 -7.02 33.35 15.89
N ILE A 304 -7.74 33.65 14.81
CA ILE A 304 -8.48 32.68 14.01
C ILE A 304 -7.87 32.66 12.61
N THR A 305 -7.48 31.48 12.14
CA THR A 305 -6.86 31.28 10.82
C THR A 305 -7.72 30.34 10.00
N ALA A 306 -8.02 30.70 8.75
CA ALA A 306 -8.71 29.81 7.82
C ALA A 306 -7.84 28.57 7.55
N GLN A 307 -8.46 27.39 7.48
CA GLN A 307 -7.75 26.14 7.17
C GLN A 307 -7.29 26.10 5.71
N ASN A 308 -8.06 26.72 4.81
CA ASN A 308 -7.80 26.75 3.38
C ASN A 308 -7.38 28.14 2.92
N SER A 309 -6.36 28.20 2.06
CA SER A 309 -5.94 29.44 1.37
C SER A 309 -6.90 29.81 0.25
N GLY A 310 -6.80 31.02 -0.29
CA GLY A 310 -7.55 31.44 -1.47
C GLY A 310 -8.51 32.57 -1.16
N ALA A 311 -8.76 33.45 -2.12
CA ALA A 311 -9.55 34.66 -1.98
C ALA A 311 -11.01 34.39 -1.58
N ALA A 312 -11.54 33.22 -1.93
CA ALA A 312 -12.89 32.80 -1.56
C ALA A 312 -13.00 32.27 -0.13
N ASN A 313 -11.89 31.89 0.51
CA ASN A 313 -11.87 31.28 1.85
C ASN A 313 -11.78 32.34 2.94
N THR A 314 -12.70 33.31 2.88
CA THR A 314 -12.80 34.36 3.90
C THR A 314 -13.54 33.88 5.14
N ILE A 315 -13.35 34.53 6.28
CA ILE A 315 -13.94 34.19 7.57
C ILE A 315 -14.97 35.27 7.92
N LYS A 316 -16.22 34.86 8.09
CA LYS A 316 -17.27 35.67 8.70
C LYS A 316 -17.59 35.11 10.07
N ILE A 317 -17.55 35.97 11.09
CA ILE A 317 -17.88 35.62 12.46
C ILE A 317 -19.02 36.50 12.93
N THR A 318 -20.06 35.89 13.47
CA THR A 318 -21.18 36.58 14.10
C THR A 318 -21.19 36.22 15.57
N GLY A 319 -20.86 37.20 16.41
CA GLY A 319 -20.91 37.10 17.86
C GLY A 319 -22.03 37.96 18.43
N THR A 320 -22.81 37.43 19.37
CA THR A 320 -23.77 38.20 20.18
C THR A 320 -23.43 38.11 21.66
N GLY A 321 -23.99 38.99 22.49
CA GLY A 321 -23.67 39.03 23.92
C GLY A 321 -22.16 39.22 24.15
N ASN A 322 -21.57 38.43 25.04
CA ASN A 322 -20.13 38.47 25.33
C ASN A 322 -19.27 38.01 24.14
N PHE A 323 -19.82 37.28 23.16
CA PHE A 323 -19.09 36.88 21.95
C PHE A 323 -18.97 38.00 20.91
N SER A 324 -19.65 39.13 21.09
CA SER A 324 -19.62 40.26 20.13
C SER A 324 -18.20 40.76 19.81
N VAL A 325 -17.25 40.60 20.73
CA VAL A 325 -15.82 40.91 20.57
C VAL A 325 -15.10 40.10 19.48
N PHE A 326 -15.71 39.00 19.04
CA PHE A 326 -15.18 38.15 17.97
C PHE A 326 -15.85 38.40 16.62
N SER A 327 -16.79 39.35 16.52
CA SER A 327 -17.50 39.59 15.26
C SER A 327 -16.52 40.01 14.17
N SER A 328 -16.75 39.56 12.95
CA SER A 328 -15.93 39.94 11.80
C SER A 328 -16.74 39.74 10.53
N ASP A 329 -16.70 40.73 9.64
CA ASP A 329 -17.29 40.62 8.31
C ASP A 329 -16.19 40.79 7.25
N PRO A 330 -16.16 39.96 6.20
CA PRO A 330 -15.18 40.08 5.11
C PRO A 330 -15.17 41.45 4.41
N SER A 331 -16.25 42.23 4.51
CA SER A 331 -16.29 43.62 4.03
C SER A 331 -15.44 44.59 4.86
N GLY A 332 -14.99 44.17 6.05
CA GLY A 332 -14.30 45.01 7.03
C GLY A 332 -15.25 45.89 7.86
N ALA A 333 -16.55 45.86 7.59
CA ALA A 333 -17.54 46.65 8.31
C ALA A 333 -17.98 45.97 9.62
N ILE A 334 -18.23 46.78 10.64
CA ILE A 334 -18.75 46.36 11.94
C ILE A 334 -20.08 47.09 12.14
N THR A 335 -21.13 46.35 12.47
CA THR A 335 -22.49 46.87 12.53
C THR A 335 -23.01 46.80 13.96
N SER A 336 -23.70 47.85 14.42
CA SER A 336 -24.37 47.86 15.73
C SER A 336 -25.52 46.86 15.79
N GLN A 337 -26.00 46.60 17.02
CA GLN A 337 -27.33 46.03 17.21
C GLN A 337 -28.42 46.95 16.62
N ASN A 338 -29.65 46.44 16.56
CA ASN A 338 -30.81 47.16 16.03
C ASN A 338 -31.05 48.45 16.82
N VAL A 339 -31.08 49.59 16.12
CA VAL A 339 -31.45 50.89 16.67
C VAL A 339 -32.80 51.30 16.05
N SER A 340 -33.77 51.74 16.86
CA SER A 340 -35.02 52.25 16.30
C SER A 340 -34.77 53.49 15.43
N THR A 341 -35.51 53.65 14.32
CA THR A 341 -35.29 54.69 13.28
C THR A 341 -35.42 56.15 13.75
N ASN A 342 -35.84 56.38 14.99
CA ASN A 342 -35.89 57.69 15.65
C ASN A 342 -35.35 57.64 17.10
N GLN A 343 -34.46 56.70 17.40
CA GLN A 343 -33.85 56.61 18.72
C GLN A 343 -33.08 57.89 19.02
N THR A 344 -33.33 58.48 20.19
CA THR A 344 -32.59 59.63 20.69
C THR A 344 -31.71 59.27 21.87
N TYR A 345 -30.56 59.93 22.00
CA TYR A 345 -29.58 59.73 23.06
C TYR A 345 -29.40 61.04 23.85
N SER A 346 -29.40 60.96 25.18
CA SER A 346 -29.43 62.14 26.07
C SER A 346 -28.21 62.21 26.98
N SER A 347 -27.59 61.06 27.30
CA SER A 347 -26.41 61.01 28.18
C SER A 347 -25.51 59.81 27.92
N GLY A 348 -24.22 59.95 28.21
CA GLY A 348 -23.22 58.89 28.11
C GLY A 348 -21.97 59.32 27.33
N THR A 349 -21.02 58.39 27.19
CA THR A 349 -19.80 58.56 26.40
C THR A 349 -19.61 57.37 25.48
N LEU A 350 -19.07 57.62 24.29
CA LEU A 350 -18.57 56.59 23.39
C LEU A 350 -17.05 56.53 23.52
N ASN A 351 -16.46 55.35 23.64
CA ASN A 351 -15.02 55.16 23.55
C ASN A 351 -14.72 54.24 22.37
N LEU A 352 -14.07 54.80 21.35
CA LEU A 352 -13.68 54.09 20.15
C LEU A 352 -12.22 53.69 20.26
N LYS A 353 -11.95 52.39 20.28
CA LYS A 353 -10.62 51.80 20.21
C LYS A 353 -10.37 51.23 18.82
N VAL A 354 -9.29 51.64 18.17
CA VAL A 354 -8.82 51.11 16.89
C VAL A 354 -7.38 50.62 17.08
N GLY A 355 -7.19 49.31 17.07
CA GLY A 355 -5.97 48.67 17.53
C GLY A 355 -5.71 49.02 19.00
N ASP A 356 -4.63 49.76 19.25
CA ASP A 356 -4.24 50.21 20.59
C ASP A 356 -4.63 51.66 20.89
N THR A 357 -5.08 52.40 19.88
CA THR A 357 -5.47 53.81 20.04
C THR A 357 -6.90 53.89 20.54
N SER A 358 -7.13 54.58 21.66
CA SER A 358 -8.47 54.83 22.21
C SER A 358 -8.82 56.32 22.12
N VAL A 359 -10.01 56.63 21.64
CA VAL A 359 -10.55 57.98 21.52
C VAL A 359 -11.90 58.04 22.23
N ALA A 360 -11.98 58.87 23.26
CA ALA A 360 -13.26 59.21 23.87
C ALA A 360 -14.01 60.22 22.98
N ILE A 361 -15.22 59.85 22.59
CA ILE A 361 -16.13 60.63 21.77
C ILE A 361 -17.33 60.96 22.66
N ASN A 362 -17.62 62.25 22.79
CA ASN A 362 -18.80 62.73 23.50
C ASN A 362 -19.74 63.41 22.50
N PRO A 363 -20.65 62.63 21.87
CA PRO A 363 -21.63 63.21 20.97
C PRO A 363 -22.50 64.19 21.75
N SER A 364 -22.51 65.46 21.35
CA SER A 364 -23.29 66.51 22.02
C SER A 364 -24.15 67.26 21.02
N ALA A 365 -25.34 67.69 21.46
CA ALA A 365 -26.18 68.59 20.69
C ALA A 365 -25.56 69.99 20.71
N ASN A 366 -25.44 70.64 19.54
CA ASN A 366 -24.96 72.03 19.43
C ASN A 366 -25.83 73.07 20.18
N SER A 367 -26.97 72.68 20.77
CA SER A 367 -27.93 73.61 21.40
C SER A 367 -28.62 73.07 22.67
N GLY A 368 -28.14 71.97 23.25
CA GLY A 368 -28.78 71.31 24.40
C GLY A 368 -30.08 70.58 24.01
N GLY A 369 -30.09 69.25 24.16
CA GLY A 369 -31.21 68.39 23.78
C GLY A 369 -30.72 66.98 23.45
N ASN A 370 -31.67 66.05 23.21
CA ASN A 370 -31.33 64.70 22.79
C ASN A 370 -30.78 64.72 21.36
N ILE A 371 -29.83 63.84 21.05
CA ILE A 371 -29.25 63.69 19.72
C ILE A 371 -29.74 62.42 19.03
N ASP A 372 -29.76 62.40 17.69
CA ASP A 372 -30.10 61.22 16.90
C ASP A 372 -28.85 60.41 16.46
N LEU A 373 -29.07 59.24 15.86
CA LEU A 373 -27.99 58.37 15.38
C LEU A 373 -27.14 59.04 14.27
N LYS A 374 -27.71 59.98 13.49
CA LYS A 374 -26.97 60.71 12.46
C LYS A 374 -25.94 61.65 13.09
N GLN A 375 -26.30 62.32 14.16
CA GLN A 375 -25.40 63.16 14.94
C GLN A 375 -24.31 62.32 15.64
N VAL A 376 -24.64 61.11 16.10
CA VAL A 376 -23.65 60.16 16.63
C VAL A 376 -22.65 59.75 15.54
N MET A 377 -23.13 59.36 14.35
CA MET A 377 -22.30 59.04 13.19
C MET A 377 -21.37 60.22 12.83
N SER A 378 -21.90 61.45 12.77
CA SER A 378 -21.10 62.64 12.49
C SER A 378 -20.05 62.89 13.56
N ALA A 379 -20.38 62.71 14.85
CA ALA A 379 -19.40 62.86 15.93
C ALA A 379 -18.25 61.85 15.81
N ILE A 380 -18.53 60.61 15.40
CA ILE A 380 -17.51 59.57 15.17
C ILE A 380 -16.62 59.94 13.96
N ASN A 381 -17.22 60.34 12.83
CA ASN A 381 -16.46 60.75 11.66
C ASN A 381 -15.57 61.99 11.95
N ASN A 382 -16.09 62.95 12.73
CA ASN A 382 -15.35 64.16 13.11
C ASN A 382 -14.21 63.88 14.10
N ALA A 383 -14.29 62.79 14.87
CA ALA A 383 -13.22 62.38 15.77
C ALA A 383 -11.97 61.88 15.01
N ASN A 384 -12.09 61.58 13.71
CA ASN A 384 -11.00 61.12 12.84
C ASN A 384 -10.17 59.97 13.45
N ALA A 385 -10.86 59.05 14.14
CA ALA A 385 -10.24 58.00 14.94
C ALA A 385 -9.83 56.75 14.12
N GLY A 386 -9.65 56.89 12.80
CA GLY A 386 -9.26 55.78 11.92
C GLY A 386 -10.41 54.89 11.42
N VAL A 387 -11.67 55.30 11.64
CA VAL A 387 -12.86 54.64 11.07
C VAL A 387 -13.70 55.64 10.30
N SER A 388 -14.45 55.14 9.32
CA SER A 388 -15.60 55.84 8.73
C SER A 388 -16.88 55.25 9.30
N ALA A 389 -17.73 56.09 9.86
CA ALA A 389 -19.05 55.76 10.35
C ALA A 389 -20.11 56.06 9.27
N SER A 390 -21.05 55.15 9.10
CA SER A 390 -22.23 55.29 8.24
C SER A 390 -23.46 54.70 8.94
N ILE A 391 -24.65 54.96 8.41
CA ILE A 391 -25.90 54.34 8.88
C ILE A 391 -26.46 53.48 7.76
N SER A 392 -26.79 52.23 8.07
CA SER A 392 -27.59 51.36 7.21
C SER A 392 -28.99 51.18 7.83
N ASN A 393 -30.00 50.94 6.99
CA ASN A 393 -31.35 50.64 7.44
C ASN A 393 -31.78 49.31 6.83
N ASP A 394 -32.26 48.38 7.66
CA ASP A 394 -32.66 47.03 7.23
C ASP A 394 -34.14 46.93 6.82
N GLY A 395 -34.83 48.06 6.73
CA GLY A 395 -36.27 48.20 6.48
C GLY A 395 -37.11 48.37 7.74
N SER A 396 -36.56 48.08 8.93
CA SER A 396 -37.25 48.21 10.23
C SER A 396 -36.44 49.00 11.26
N ASN A 397 -35.12 48.84 11.27
CA ASN A 397 -34.19 49.45 12.22
C ASN A 397 -33.01 50.11 11.48
N ASP A 398 -32.45 51.11 12.14
CA ASP A 398 -31.15 51.68 11.76
C ASP A 398 -30.02 50.89 12.42
N HIS A 399 -28.86 50.89 11.77
CA HIS A 399 -27.63 50.36 12.30
C HIS A 399 -26.48 51.33 12.06
N LEU A 400 -25.68 51.57 13.08
CA LEU A 400 -24.40 52.26 12.94
C LEU A 400 -23.38 51.26 12.37
N VAL A 401 -22.77 51.61 11.25
CA VAL A 401 -21.75 50.81 10.59
C VAL A 401 -20.41 51.52 10.66
N LEU A 402 -19.39 50.89 11.24
CA LEU A 402 -18.02 51.38 11.30
C LEU A 402 -17.14 50.57 10.37
N THR A 403 -16.41 51.24 9.49
CA THR A 403 -15.42 50.63 8.60
C THR A 403 -14.04 51.22 8.92
N PRO A 404 -13.04 50.42 9.33
CA PRO A 404 -11.68 50.89 9.52
C PRO A 404 -11.11 51.43 8.20
N THR A 405 -10.33 52.51 8.25
CA THR A 405 -9.80 53.19 7.05
C THR A 405 -8.32 53.51 7.15
N GLY A 406 -7.69 53.81 6.01
CA GLY A 406 -6.29 54.21 5.94
C GLY A 406 -5.34 53.15 6.53
N SER A 407 -4.37 53.59 7.33
CA SER A 407 -3.40 52.73 8.01
C SER A 407 -4.02 51.78 9.05
N SER A 408 -5.29 51.99 9.42
CA SER A 408 -6.02 51.18 10.39
C SER A 408 -6.95 50.15 9.74
N ALA A 409 -6.92 49.99 8.41
CA ALA A 409 -7.81 49.08 7.66
C ALA A 409 -7.78 47.62 8.15
N THR A 410 -6.70 47.21 8.81
CA THR A 410 -6.49 45.85 9.35
C THR A 410 -6.65 45.76 10.87
N ALA A 411 -6.87 46.88 11.56
CA ALA A 411 -6.91 46.93 13.01
C ALA A 411 -8.24 46.40 13.55
N ALA A 412 -8.19 45.74 14.72
CA ALA A 412 -9.41 45.42 15.47
C ALA A 412 -10.06 46.73 15.93
N VAL A 413 -11.38 46.80 15.89
CA VAL A 413 -12.13 47.98 16.29
C VAL A 413 -13.10 47.62 17.39
N THR A 414 -13.20 48.46 18.41
CA THR A 414 -14.17 48.29 19.49
C THR A 414 -14.75 49.65 19.84
N LEU A 415 -16.07 49.76 19.80
CA LEU A 415 -16.80 50.91 20.30
C LEU A 415 -17.50 50.47 21.59
N THR A 416 -17.20 51.12 22.71
CA THR A 416 -17.95 50.93 23.95
C THR A 416 -18.77 52.16 24.26
N GLY A 417 -20.06 51.96 24.55
CA GLY A 417 -20.96 53.02 24.96
C GLY A 417 -21.33 52.92 26.44
N THR A 418 -21.46 54.06 27.11
CA THR A 418 -22.05 54.16 28.46
C THR A 418 -23.35 54.93 28.41
N GLY A 419 -24.18 54.82 29.46
CA GLY A 419 -25.49 55.48 29.49
C GLY A 419 -26.39 55.03 28.34
N ASP A 420 -26.99 55.99 27.63
CA ASP A 420 -27.91 55.71 26.51
C ASP A 420 -27.18 55.08 25.31
N TYR A 421 -25.86 55.24 25.20
CA TYR A 421 -25.06 54.66 24.13
C TYR A 421 -24.70 53.20 24.36
N ALA A 422 -25.05 52.58 25.50
CA ALA A 422 -24.71 51.20 25.80
C ALA A 422 -25.13 50.21 24.68
N GLY A 423 -26.28 50.47 24.05
CA GLY A 423 -26.80 49.68 22.93
C GLY A 423 -26.01 49.80 21.61
N LEU A 424 -25.12 50.79 21.49
CA LEU A 424 -24.22 50.97 20.34
C LEU A 424 -22.89 50.24 20.50
N THR A 425 -22.67 49.55 21.63
CA THR A 425 -21.46 48.78 21.87
C THR A 425 -21.31 47.72 20.77
N MET A 426 -20.17 47.75 20.09
CA MET A 426 -19.84 46.84 19.01
C MET A 426 -18.34 46.59 18.98
N SER A 427 -17.93 45.45 18.45
CA SER A 427 -16.52 45.12 18.32
C SER A 427 -16.33 44.26 17.08
N GLY A 428 -15.14 44.37 16.48
CA GLY A 428 -14.76 43.64 15.31
C GLY A 428 -13.30 43.24 15.34
N MET A 429 -13.03 42.01 14.91
CA MET A 429 -11.67 41.50 14.78
C MET A 429 -10.91 42.24 13.68
N GLY A 430 -9.59 42.39 13.87
CA GLY A 430 -8.67 42.92 12.87
C GLY A 430 -8.18 41.84 11.91
N GLN A 431 -7.83 42.22 10.68
CA GLN A 431 -7.34 41.32 9.64
C GLN A 431 -5.80 41.33 9.58
N LEU A 432 -5.16 40.34 10.19
CA LEU A 432 -3.70 40.18 10.17
C LEU A 432 -3.18 39.70 8.80
N LEU A 433 -3.96 38.87 8.10
CA LEU A 433 -3.62 38.38 6.77
C LEU A 433 -4.87 38.29 5.92
N LYS A 434 -4.81 38.80 4.70
CA LYS A 434 -5.92 38.75 3.75
C LYS A 434 -5.89 37.45 2.95
N ALA A 435 -7.05 36.81 2.81
CA ALA A 435 -7.24 35.69 1.88
C ALA A 435 -6.97 36.12 0.44
N GLN A 436 -6.14 35.38 -0.29
CA GLN A 436 -5.85 35.63 -1.69
C GLN A 436 -5.50 34.34 -2.43
N ASP A 437 -5.72 34.33 -3.75
CA ASP A 437 -5.37 33.21 -4.63
C ASP A 437 -3.89 33.25 -5.06
N ALA A 438 -3.35 32.10 -5.44
CA ALA A 438 -2.09 32.01 -6.16
C ALA A 438 -2.27 32.45 -7.61
N LYS A 439 -1.28 33.15 -8.15
CA LYS A 439 -1.23 33.56 -9.55
C LYS A 439 0.11 33.16 -10.17
N LEU A 440 0.04 32.42 -11.26
CA LEU A 440 1.21 31.97 -12.01
C LEU A 440 0.96 32.09 -13.52
N SER A 441 2.02 31.95 -14.30
CA SER A 441 1.92 31.80 -15.75
C SER A 441 2.66 30.55 -16.21
N ILE A 442 2.08 29.83 -17.15
CA ILE A 442 2.67 28.65 -17.82
C ILE A 442 2.75 28.99 -19.30
N ASP A 443 3.96 29.09 -19.86
CA ASP A 443 4.23 29.52 -21.24
C ASP A 443 3.52 30.84 -21.60
N GLY A 444 3.41 31.76 -20.63
CA GLY A 444 2.74 33.05 -20.76
C GLY A 444 1.21 33.02 -20.55
N VAL A 445 0.60 31.84 -20.40
CA VAL A 445 -0.83 31.70 -20.06
C VAL A 445 -1.02 31.89 -18.56
N SER A 446 -1.86 32.85 -18.16
CA SER A 446 -2.15 33.11 -16.74
C SER A 446 -3.06 32.03 -16.15
N VAL A 447 -2.66 31.52 -14.99
CA VAL A 447 -3.41 30.55 -14.18
C VAL A 447 -3.64 31.17 -12.80
N THR A 448 -4.85 31.02 -12.29
CA THR A 448 -5.21 31.40 -10.90
C THR A 448 -5.66 30.16 -10.16
N SER A 449 -5.24 30.02 -8.91
CA SER A 449 -5.58 28.86 -8.07
C SER A 449 -5.86 29.30 -6.63
N PRO A 450 -6.91 28.77 -5.97
CA PRO A 450 -7.15 29.04 -4.55
C PRO A 450 -6.08 28.41 -3.64
N SER A 451 -5.25 27.50 -4.16
CA SER A 451 -4.21 26.78 -3.41
C SER A 451 -2.83 26.93 -4.02
N ASN A 452 -1.80 26.88 -3.18
CA ASN A 452 -0.40 26.72 -3.60
C ASN A 452 -0.10 25.30 -4.12
N LYS A 453 -1.03 24.35 -3.99
CA LYS A 453 -1.04 23.08 -4.72
C LYS A 453 -1.94 23.23 -5.95
N VAL A 454 -1.34 23.61 -7.08
CA VAL A 454 -2.06 23.85 -8.33
C VAL A 454 -2.14 22.53 -9.11
N GLN A 455 -3.34 21.95 -9.14
CA GLN A 455 -3.61 20.73 -9.87
C GLN A 455 -4.15 21.04 -11.28
N ASN A 456 -3.87 20.18 -12.25
CA ASN A 456 -4.45 20.21 -13.60
C ASN A 456 -4.21 21.49 -14.41
N ALA A 457 -3.28 22.37 -13.99
CA ALA A 457 -2.84 23.48 -14.83
C ALA A 457 -2.04 22.98 -16.04
N ILE A 458 -1.30 21.88 -15.87
CA ILE A 458 -0.82 21.01 -16.93
C ILE A 458 -1.44 19.63 -16.67
N SER A 459 -1.98 18.98 -17.70
CA SER A 459 -2.60 17.66 -17.54
C SER A 459 -1.59 16.65 -16.98
N GLY A 460 -1.95 15.92 -15.92
CA GLY A 460 -1.07 14.95 -15.26
C GLY A 460 -0.01 15.53 -14.31
N VAL A 461 -0.04 16.85 -14.05
CA VAL A 461 0.94 17.54 -13.21
C VAL A 461 0.26 18.29 -12.07
N THR A 462 0.84 18.15 -10.88
CA THR A 462 0.54 19.01 -9.73
C THR A 462 1.74 19.90 -9.45
N LEU A 463 1.55 21.22 -9.53
CA LEU A 463 2.58 22.20 -9.17
C LEU A 463 2.45 22.59 -7.70
N ASN A 464 3.53 22.46 -6.94
CA ASN A 464 3.60 22.93 -5.55
C ASN A 464 4.38 24.25 -5.52
N LEU A 465 3.69 25.35 -5.27
CA LEU A 465 4.28 26.69 -5.24
C LEU A 465 4.82 27.00 -3.84
N ALA A 466 6.05 27.49 -3.77
CA ALA A 466 6.74 27.81 -2.52
C ALA A 466 7.17 29.27 -2.44
N LYS A 467 7.52 29.89 -3.58
CA LYS A 467 8.03 31.27 -3.63
C LYS A 467 7.54 32.00 -4.87
N VAL A 468 7.50 33.34 -4.77
CA VAL A 468 7.27 34.24 -5.90
C VAL A 468 8.58 34.38 -6.69
N THR A 469 8.47 34.38 -8.02
CA THR A 469 9.55 34.63 -8.97
C THR A 469 9.55 36.10 -9.40
N THR A 470 10.72 36.61 -9.79
CA THR A 470 10.91 37.95 -10.35
C THR A 470 11.07 37.88 -11.87
N SER A 471 10.97 39.02 -12.56
CA SER A 471 11.19 39.10 -14.01
C SER A 471 12.63 38.78 -14.45
N ALA A 472 13.58 38.70 -13.52
CA ALA A 472 14.96 38.27 -13.78
C ALA A 472 15.13 36.74 -13.67
N ASP A 473 14.13 36.04 -13.13
CA ASP A 473 14.09 34.59 -13.06
C ASP A 473 13.51 34.00 -14.34
N ASN A 474 14.04 32.86 -14.79
CA ASN A 474 13.53 32.13 -15.94
C ASN A 474 13.46 30.63 -15.60
N PHE A 475 12.49 30.28 -14.76
CA PHE A 475 12.28 28.90 -14.34
C PHE A 475 11.53 28.11 -15.42
N THR A 476 12.04 26.92 -15.69
CA THR A 476 11.53 25.99 -16.69
C THR A 476 11.23 24.65 -16.00
N LEU A 477 10.02 24.16 -16.21
CA LEU A 477 9.62 22.81 -15.84
C LEU A 477 9.88 21.88 -17.02
N ASN A 478 10.75 20.89 -16.84
CA ASN A 478 11.01 19.84 -17.82
C ASN A 478 10.26 18.59 -17.41
N ILE A 479 9.44 18.05 -18.29
CA ILE A 479 8.76 16.77 -18.13
C ILE A 479 9.33 15.78 -19.14
N SER A 480 9.88 14.68 -18.65
CA SER A 480 10.46 13.64 -19.50
C SER A 480 10.14 12.24 -18.98
N ASN A 481 10.30 11.23 -19.84
CA ASN A 481 10.21 9.84 -19.40
C ASN A 481 11.36 9.53 -18.44
N ASP A 482 11.06 8.81 -17.35
CA ASP A 482 12.08 8.42 -16.39
C ASP A 482 12.76 7.12 -16.83
N THR A 483 14.00 7.25 -17.31
CA THR A 483 14.82 6.15 -17.81
C THR A 483 15.55 5.38 -16.71
N SER A 484 15.59 5.94 -15.49
CA SER A 484 16.30 5.34 -14.35
C SER A 484 15.56 4.10 -13.80
N GLY A 485 14.22 4.18 -13.77
CA GLY A 485 13.35 3.05 -13.43
C GLY A 485 13.54 1.87 -14.37
N ILE A 486 13.64 2.12 -15.68
CA ILE A 486 13.86 1.07 -16.70
C ILE A 486 15.21 0.38 -16.51
N THR A 487 16.28 1.14 -16.24
CA THR A 487 17.61 0.56 -16.02
C THR A 487 17.63 -0.34 -14.79
N THR A 488 16.98 0.10 -13.70
CA THR A 488 16.86 -0.69 -12.46
C THR A 488 16.02 -1.95 -12.69
N ALA A 489 14.92 -1.84 -13.42
CA ALA A 489 14.05 -2.95 -13.77
C ALA A 489 14.77 -3.98 -14.66
N ALA A 490 15.46 -3.53 -15.72
CA ALA A 490 16.22 -4.40 -16.60
C ALA A 490 17.31 -5.18 -15.86
N ASN A 491 18.06 -4.53 -14.95
CA ASN A 491 19.04 -5.21 -14.11
C ASN A 491 18.38 -6.22 -13.17
N SER A 492 17.28 -5.86 -12.53
CA SER A 492 16.54 -6.75 -11.63
C SER A 492 16.02 -7.99 -12.36
N PHE A 493 15.53 -7.81 -13.58
CA PHE A 493 15.09 -8.91 -14.46
C PHE A 493 16.22 -9.87 -14.79
N VAL A 494 17.37 -9.33 -15.24
CA VAL A 494 18.57 -10.10 -15.56
C VAL A 494 19.07 -10.86 -14.32
N SER A 495 19.14 -10.20 -13.17
CA SER A 495 19.57 -10.82 -11.91
C SER A 495 18.61 -11.91 -11.43
N ALA A 496 17.30 -11.71 -11.53
CA ALA A 496 16.31 -12.71 -11.16
C ALA A 496 16.45 -13.97 -12.01
N TYR A 497 16.57 -13.81 -13.34
CA TYR A 497 16.80 -14.96 -14.23
C TYR A 497 18.16 -15.62 -13.96
N ASN A 498 19.24 -14.85 -13.76
CA ASN A 498 20.57 -15.40 -13.50
C ASN A 498 20.63 -16.20 -12.20
N THR A 499 19.88 -15.78 -11.18
CA THR A 499 19.73 -16.52 -9.93
C THR A 499 19.05 -17.87 -10.17
N LEU A 500 17.95 -17.88 -10.94
CA LEU A 500 17.26 -19.10 -11.34
C LEU A 500 18.17 -20.02 -12.18
N ALA A 501 18.83 -19.48 -13.20
CA ALA A 501 19.69 -20.23 -14.10
C ALA A 501 20.86 -20.90 -13.35
N LYS A 502 21.51 -20.17 -12.43
CA LYS A 502 22.59 -20.71 -11.58
C LYS A 502 22.10 -21.80 -10.63
N ALA A 503 20.95 -21.59 -9.99
CA ALA A 503 20.37 -22.58 -9.09
C ALA A 503 20.03 -23.88 -9.85
N ILE A 504 19.39 -23.77 -11.02
CA ILE A 504 19.08 -24.92 -11.87
C ILE A 504 20.37 -25.61 -12.34
N ALA A 505 21.36 -24.84 -12.81
CA ALA A 505 22.65 -25.39 -13.23
C ALA A 505 23.33 -26.19 -12.12
N GLY A 506 23.26 -25.72 -10.86
CA GLY A 506 23.76 -26.47 -9.70
C GLY A 506 22.99 -27.77 -9.43
N MET A 507 21.67 -27.77 -9.65
CA MET A 507 20.82 -28.96 -9.46
C MET A 507 20.92 -29.98 -10.61
N THR A 508 21.40 -29.55 -11.79
CA THR A 508 21.56 -30.40 -12.98
C THR A 508 23.03 -30.66 -13.33
N ALA A 509 23.98 -30.22 -12.51
CA ALA A 509 25.41 -30.36 -12.78
C ALA A 509 25.81 -31.83 -12.91
N GLN A 510 26.65 -32.12 -13.89
CA GLN A 510 27.33 -33.40 -14.02
C GLN A 510 28.83 -33.16 -14.01
N THR A 511 29.51 -33.73 -13.01
CA THR A 511 30.95 -33.57 -12.84
C THR A 511 31.63 -34.84 -13.34
N PRO A 512 32.40 -34.75 -14.44
CA PRO A 512 33.15 -35.88 -14.97
C PRO A 512 34.14 -36.42 -13.93
N SER A 513 34.26 -37.74 -13.83
CA SER A 513 35.31 -38.35 -13.01
C SER A 513 36.69 -37.99 -13.58
N THR A 514 37.59 -37.54 -12.71
CA THR A 514 39.01 -37.33 -13.05
C THR A 514 39.81 -38.63 -13.03
N THR A 515 39.21 -39.74 -12.58
CA THR A 515 39.83 -41.07 -12.52
C THR A 515 39.21 -42.01 -13.55
N LEU A 516 40.06 -42.60 -14.40
CA LEU A 516 39.66 -43.58 -15.40
C LEU A 516 38.98 -44.78 -14.73
N GLY A 517 37.77 -45.15 -15.17
CA GLY A 517 37.01 -46.29 -14.64
C GLY A 517 36.10 -45.98 -13.45
N GLN A 518 36.03 -44.75 -12.95
CA GLN A 518 35.05 -44.33 -11.93
C GLN A 518 33.86 -43.58 -12.55
N ALA A 519 32.68 -43.75 -11.94
CA ALA A 519 31.45 -43.10 -12.37
C ALA A 519 31.47 -41.58 -12.10
N ASN A 520 30.82 -40.81 -12.96
CA ASN A 520 30.63 -39.38 -12.78
C ASN A 520 29.78 -39.09 -11.54
N THR A 521 30.03 -37.97 -10.87
CA THR A 521 29.10 -37.47 -9.85
C THR A 521 28.06 -36.58 -10.54
N SER A 522 26.78 -36.85 -10.28
CA SER A 522 25.67 -36.13 -10.91
C SER A 522 24.77 -35.55 -9.84
N ALA A 523 24.40 -34.29 -10.00
CA ALA A 523 23.39 -33.67 -9.16
C ALA A 523 22.04 -34.40 -9.34
N PRO A 524 21.14 -34.37 -8.33
CA PRO A 524 19.91 -35.17 -8.35
C PRO A 524 19.04 -34.99 -9.60
N LEU A 525 19.03 -33.80 -10.22
CA LEU A 525 18.20 -33.51 -11.39
C LEU A 525 18.95 -33.57 -12.72
N ALA A 526 20.21 -34.02 -12.75
CA ALA A 526 21.05 -34.00 -13.96
C ALA A 526 20.44 -34.78 -15.14
N SER A 527 19.67 -35.85 -14.86
CA SER A 527 19.02 -36.69 -15.88
C SER A 527 17.52 -36.44 -16.02
N GLU A 528 16.98 -35.41 -15.38
CA GLU A 528 15.54 -35.11 -15.41
C GLU A 528 15.16 -34.29 -16.65
N SER A 529 14.42 -34.91 -17.58
CA SER A 529 13.96 -34.26 -18.83
C SER A 529 12.94 -33.15 -18.61
N SER A 530 12.22 -33.17 -17.48
CA SER A 530 11.28 -32.13 -17.06
C SER A 530 11.99 -30.78 -16.86
N VAL A 531 13.17 -30.78 -16.25
CA VAL A 531 13.96 -29.56 -15.99
C VAL A 531 14.45 -28.96 -17.31
N GLN A 532 14.89 -29.80 -18.24
CA GLN A 532 15.29 -29.35 -19.58
C GLN A 532 14.09 -28.75 -20.35
N THR A 533 12.91 -29.37 -20.22
CA THR A 533 11.67 -28.87 -20.84
C THR A 533 11.29 -27.49 -20.30
N ILE A 534 11.30 -27.33 -18.97
CA ILE A 534 11.05 -26.04 -18.31
C ILE A 534 12.03 -24.98 -18.79
N MET A 535 13.34 -25.29 -18.84
CA MET A 535 14.37 -24.36 -19.28
C MET A 535 14.25 -24.01 -20.77
N SER A 536 13.82 -24.94 -21.61
CA SER A 536 13.56 -24.65 -23.03
C SER A 536 12.34 -23.73 -23.19
N GLN A 537 11.24 -24.00 -22.50
CA GLN A 537 10.04 -23.16 -22.52
C GLN A 537 10.33 -21.74 -22.01
N LEU A 538 11.11 -21.62 -20.93
CA LEU A 538 11.51 -20.34 -20.37
C LEU A 538 12.35 -19.52 -21.35
N ARG A 539 13.38 -20.14 -21.95
CA ARG A 539 14.24 -19.47 -22.94
C ARG A 539 13.47 -19.06 -24.19
N ASN A 540 12.58 -19.91 -24.68
CA ASN A 540 11.73 -19.60 -25.84
C ASN A 540 10.78 -18.43 -25.55
N THR A 541 10.25 -18.36 -24.32
CA THR A 541 9.35 -17.26 -23.91
C THR A 541 10.11 -15.95 -23.72
N LEU A 542 11.34 -16.01 -23.19
CA LEU A 542 12.20 -14.83 -22.97
C LEU A 542 12.57 -14.11 -24.26
N PHE A 543 12.87 -14.84 -25.32
CA PHE A 543 13.30 -14.27 -26.61
C PHE A 543 12.25 -14.39 -27.71
N ALA A 544 11.01 -14.68 -27.33
CA ALA A 544 9.91 -14.58 -28.27
C ALA A 544 9.71 -13.12 -28.68
N THR A 545 9.36 -12.91 -29.94
CA THR A 545 9.04 -11.59 -30.46
C THR A 545 7.75 -11.05 -29.83
N VAL A 546 7.72 -9.74 -29.62
CA VAL A 546 6.57 -8.98 -29.15
C VAL A 546 6.17 -7.96 -30.20
N ASP A 547 4.89 -7.95 -30.56
CA ASP A 547 4.34 -7.05 -31.57
C ASP A 547 3.99 -5.69 -30.95
N GLY A 548 4.03 -4.62 -31.75
CA GLY A 548 3.59 -3.27 -31.34
C GLY A 548 4.67 -2.40 -30.70
N GLY A 549 5.92 -2.85 -30.61
CA GLY A 549 7.00 -2.09 -29.96
C GLY A 549 7.75 -1.09 -30.86
N ASN A 550 7.19 -0.71 -32.02
CA ASN A 550 7.74 0.33 -32.92
C ASN A 550 9.25 0.16 -33.25
N GLY A 551 9.67 -1.07 -33.59
CA GLY A 551 11.08 -1.40 -33.88
C GLY A 551 11.84 -2.04 -32.72
N ILE A 552 11.24 -2.12 -31.53
CA ILE A 552 11.70 -2.97 -30.43
C ILE A 552 10.77 -4.18 -30.37
N SER A 553 11.28 -5.37 -30.66
CA SER A 553 10.49 -6.61 -30.73
C SER A 553 11.03 -7.72 -29.85
N SER A 554 12.25 -7.61 -29.36
CA SER A 554 12.92 -8.63 -28.56
C SER A 554 13.81 -8.02 -27.47
N LEU A 555 14.20 -8.84 -26.48
CA LEU A 555 15.19 -8.46 -25.47
C LEU A 555 16.55 -8.06 -26.08
N ALA A 556 16.90 -8.64 -27.23
CA ALA A 556 18.17 -8.33 -27.90
C ALA A 556 18.20 -6.88 -28.43
N ASP A 557 17.04 -6.33 -28.84
CA ASP A 557 16.92 -4.96 -29.35
C ASP A 557 17.22 -3.91 -28.26
N ILE A 558 17.01 -4.28 -26.99
CA ILE A 558 17.33 -3.45 -25.82
C ILE A 558 18.64 -3.86 -25.14
N GLY A 559 19.42 -4.75 -25.75
CA GLY A 559 20.74 -5.15 -25.26
C GLY A 559 20.75 -6.28 -24.23
N ILE A 560 19.66 -7.02 -24.02
CA ILE A 560 19.64 -8.20 -23.15
C ILE A 560 19.81 -9.46 -23.99
N ALA A 561 20.84 -10.26 -23.72
CA ALA A 561 21.19 -11.44 -24.50
C ALA A 561 21.67 -12.62 -23.63
N PHE A 562 21.58 -13.84 -24.17
CA PHE A 562 22.14 -15.03 -23.53
C PHE A 562 23.67 -15.11 -23.69
N GLN A 563 24.31 -15.55 -22.62
CA GLN A 563 25.71 -15.93 -22.58
C GLN A 563 25.86 -17.44 -22.79
N LYS A 564 27.09 -17.88 -23.07
CA LYS A 564 27.40 -19.31 -23.34
C LYS A 564 27.07 -20.24 -22.17
N ASP A 565 27.04 -19.73 -20.94
CA ASP A 565 26.70 -20.47 -19.72
C ASP A 565 25.18 -20.51 -19.43
N GLY A 566 24.35 -19.93 -20.31
CA GLY A 566 22.90 -19.88 -20.17
C GLY A 566 22.37 -18.75 -19.29
N THR A 567 23.25 -17.88 -18.76
CA THR A 567 22.87 -16.64 -18.06
C THR A 567 22.54 -15.51 -19.06
N LEU A 568 21.90 -14.44 -18.58
CA LEU A 568 21.65 -13.21 -19.32
C LEU A 568 22.69 -12.14 -18.99
N ALA A 569 23.06 -11.36 -19.99
CA ALA A 569 23.85 -10.14 -19.85
C ALA A 569 23.09 -8.93 -20.40
N LEU A 570 23.32 -7.76 -19.81
CA LEU A 570 22.76 -6.48 -20.22
C LEU A 570 23.86 -5.58 -20.79
N ASP A 571 23.67 -5.12 -22.02
CA ASP A 571 24.41 -4.02 -22.62
C ASP A 571 23.74 -2.68 -22.25
N ALA A 572 24.31 -2.00 -21.26
CA ALA A 572 23.78 -0.73 -20.76
C ALA A 572 23.74 0.38 -21.82
N THR A 573 24.63 0.34 -22.83
CA THR A 573 24.69 1.36 -23.88
C THR A 573 23.54 1.20 -24.87
N LYS A 574 23.23 -0.05 -25.26
CA LYS A 574 22.06 -0.36 -26.09
C LYS A 574 20.75 -0.05 -25.37
N LEU A 575 20.65 -0.39 -24.08
CA LEU A 575 19.47 -0.07 -23.29
C LEU A 575 19.24 1.44 -23.21
N SER A 576 20.29 2.22 -22.93
CA SER A 576 20.22 3.68 -22.87
C SER A 576 19.76 4.29 -24.20
N THR A 577 20.30 3.79 -25.31
CA THR A 577 19.93 4.22 -26.68
C THR A 577 18.47 3.89 -26.98
N ALA A 578 18.04 2.65 -26.71
CA ALA A 578 16.66 2.22 -26.91
C ALA A 578 15.67 3.04 -26.05
N THR A 579 16.05 3.34 -24.80
CA THR A 579 15.19 4.07 -23.87
C THR A 579 15.01 5.54 -24.28
N THR A 580 16.06 6.15 -24.84
CA THR A 580 16.00 7.52 -25.35
C THR A 580 15.17 7.61 -26.64
N ASN A 581 15.33 6.65 -27.55
CA ASN A 581 14.74 6.73 -28.88
C ASN A 581 13.32 6.14 -28.98
N ASN A 582 12.99 5.13 -28.15
CA ASN A 582 11.71 4.43 -28.24
C ASN A 582 11.27 3.86 -26.88
N PHE A 583 11.04 4.77 -25.93
CA PHE A 583 10.55 4.43 -24.59
C PHE A 583 9.24 3.61 -24.61
N ALA A 584 8.30 3.96 -25.49
CA ALA A 584 7.04 3.23 -25.64
C ALA A 584 7.25 1.79 -26.09
N GLY A 585 8.22 1.56 -26.98
CA GLY A 585 8.59 0.22 -27.44
C GLY A 585 9.12 -0.68 -26.32
N ILE A 586 9.92 -0.14 -25.41
CA ILE A 586 10.40 -0.87 -24.23
C ILE A 586 9.24 -1.23 -23.30
N SER A 587 8.36 -0.26 -23.04
CA SER A 587 7.16 -0.47 -22.20
C SER A 587 6.30 -1.60 -22.76
N ASN A 588 6.08 -1.60 -24.08
CA ASN A 588 5.35 -2.64 -24.78
C ASN A 588 6.06 -4.00 -24.75
N LEU A 589 7.39 -4.02 -24.95
CA LEU A 589 8.18 -5.26 -24.90
C LEU A 589 8.01 -6.00 -23.58
N PHE A 590 8.06 -5.29 -22.45
CA PHE A 590 7.92 -5.93 -21.13
C PHE A 590 6.47 -6.15 -20.73
N THR A 591 5.59 -5.16 -20.98
CA THR A 591 4.26 -5.08 -20.35
C THR A 591 3.11 -4.88 -21.33
N GLY A 592 3.35 -5.04 -22.63
CA GLY A 592 2.30 -5.03 -23.66
C GLY A 592 1.16 -5.98 -23.30
N THR A 593 -0.05 -5.59 -23.67
CA THR A 593 -1.26 -6.38 -23.39
C THR A 593 -2.05 -6.54 -24.68
N ASP A 594 -2.55 -7.76 -24.92
CA ASP A 594 -3.52 -7.97 -25.98
C ASP A 594 -4.84 -7.26 -25.65
N PRO A 595 -5.47 -6.56 -26.62
CA PRO A 595 -6.81 -6.02 -26.45
C PRO A 595 -7.86 -7.07 -26.05
N ASP A 596 -7.67 -8.33 -26.44
CA ASP A 596 -8.42 -9.47 -25.89
C ASP A 596 -7.67 -10.03 -24.67
N PRO A 597 -8.18 -9.76 -23.45
CA PRO A 597 -7.49 -10.16 -22.24
C PRO A 597 -7.50 -11.66 -21.97
N THR A 598 -8.28 -12.44 -22.73
CA THR A 598 -8.32 -13.90 -22.60
C THR A 598 -7.18 -14.58 -23.36
N ASN A 599 -6.55 -13.87 -24.29
CA ASN A 599 -5.47 -14.39 -25.11
C ASN A 599 -4.11 -14.18 -24.44
N THR A 600 -3.78 -15.03 -23.46
CA THR A 600 -2.52 -14.94 -22.69
C THR A 600 -1.27 -15.40 -23.47
N THR A 601 -1.45 -16.02 -24.63
CA THR A 601 -0.36 -16.53 -25.50
C THR A 601 -0.02 -15.62 -26.68
N SER A 602 -0.74 -14.51 -26.85
CA SER A 602 -0.56 -13.58 -27.96
C SER A 602 0.87 -13.02 -28.05
N SER A 603 1.33 -12.76 -29.28
CA SER A 603 2.54 -11.99 -29.55
C SER A 603 2.42 -10.52 -29.12
N LYS A 604 1.21 -10.02 -28.86
CA LYS A 604 0.99 -8.67 -28.30
C LYS A 604 1.26 -8.59 -26.80
N ASN A 605 1.28 -9.74 -26.11
CA ASN A 605 1.60 -9.75 -24.69
C ASN A 605 3.10 -9.56 -24.49
N GLY A 606 3.43 -8.66 -23.58
CA GLY A 606 4.79 -8.40 -23.14
C GLY A 606 5.41 -9.63 -22.49
N ILE A 607 6.74 -9.63 -22.44
CA ILE A 607 7.55 -10.73 -21.95
C ILE A 607 7.22 -11.06 -20.49
N VAL A 608 6.98 -10.05 -19.65
CA VAL A 608 6.66 -10.27 -18.22
C VAL A 608 5.35 -11.04 -18.09
N THR A 609 4.30 -10.62 -18.79
CA THR A 609 2.98 -11.29 -18.79
C THR A 609 3.08 -12.75 -19.25
N ARG A 610 3.85 -13.00 -20.31
CA ARG A 610 4.05 -14.34 -20.86
C ARG A 610 4.84 -15.23 -19.91
N LEU A 611 5.87 -14.70 -19.27
CA LEU A 611 6.65 -15.41 -18.25
C LEU A 611 5.82 -15.73 -17.01
N GLN A 612 5.01 -14.78 -16.53
CA GLN A 612 4.11 -15.00 -15.40
C GLN A 612 3.11 -16.11 -15.72
N THR A 613 2.54 -16.11 -16.93
CA THR A 613 1.63 -17.17 -17.40
C THR A 613 2.35 -18.53 -17.43
N LEU A 614 3.55 -18.59 -18.01
CA LEU A 614 4.35 -19.81 -18.05
C LEU A 614 4.68 -20.33 -16.64
N MET A 615 5.14 -19.46 -15.74
CA MET A 615 5.47 -19.82 -14.36
C MET A 615 4.24 -20.31 -13.60
N THR A 616 3.09 -19.67 -13.79
CA THR A 616 1.83 -20.09 -13.18
C THR A 616 1.45 -21.50 -13.64
N ASN A 617 1.56 -21.79 -14.94
CA ASN A 617 1.27 -23.13 -15.47
C ASN A 617 2.24 -24.19 -14.92
N ILE A 618 3.54 -23.89 -14.86
CA ILE A 618 4.57 -24.81 -14.34
C ILE A 618 4.39 -25.09 -12.84
N LEU A 619 4.03 -24.06 -12.06
CA LEU A 619 3.90 -24.12 -10.60
C LEU A 619 2.52 -24.53 -10.09
N SER A 620 1.51 -24.55 -10.97
CA SER A 620 0.16 -25.01 -10.65
C SER A 620 0.13 -26.44 -10.10
N ASP A 621 -0.96 -26.81 -9.44
CA ASP A 621 -1.14 -28.17 -8.89
C ASP A 621 -1.26 -29.25 -9.98
N SER A 622 -1.67 -28.86 -11.18
CA SER A 622 -1.63 -29.69 -12.40
C SER A 622 -0.36 -29.50 -13.23
N GLY A 623 0.60 -28.71 -12.74
CA GLY A 623 1.83 -28.37 -13.44
C GLY A 623 2.80 -29.55 -13.52
N ILE A 624 3.84 -29.38 -14.33
CA ILE A 624 4.86 -30.42 -14.57
C ILE A 624 5.59 -30.82 -13.28
N ILE A 625 5.83 -29.87 -12.36
CA ILE A 625 6.53 -30.14 -11.10
C ILE A 625 5.63 -30.94 -10.17
N ALA A 626 4.39 -30.49 -9.94
CA ALA A 626 3.44 -31.19 -9.10
C ALA A 626 3.17 -32.62 -9.60
N THR A 627 2.98 -32.78 -10.91
CA THR A 627 2.79 -34.10 -11.54
C THR A 627 3.97 -35.03 -11.30
N LYS A 628 5.22 -34.54 -11.45
CA LYS A 628 6.43 -35.34 -11.20
C LYS A 628 6.61 -35.67 -9.72
N THR A 629 6.41 -34.70 -8.82
CA THR A 629 6.50 -34.92 -7.37
C THR A 629 5.47 -35.94 -6.89
N ASN A 630 4.21 -35.84 -7.33
CA ASN A 630 3.16 -36.79 -6.98
C ASN A 630 3.47 -38.21 -7.48
N GLY A 631 4.00 -38.34 -8.70
CA GLY A 631 4.44 -39.63 -9.25
C GLY A 631 5.60 -40.26 -8.47
N LEU A 632 6.57 -39.44 -8.03
CA LEU A 632 7.68 -39.89 -7.19
C LEU A 632 7.20 -40.30 -5.79
N GLN A 633 6.26 -39.56 -5.19
CA GLN A 633 5.65 -39.91 -3.89
C GLN A 633 4.87 -41.23 -3.97
N ALA A 634 4.12 -41.46 -5.05
CA ALA A 634 3.46 -42.74 -5.29
C ALA A 634 4.47 -43.88 -5.45
N SER A 635 5.56 -43.67 -6.19
CA SER A 635 6.63 -44.66 -6.36
C SER A 635 7.35 -44.97 -5.04
N LEU A 636 7.58 -43.95 -4.21
CA LEU A 636 8.12 -44.10 -2.86
C LEU A 636 7.19 -44.92 -1.97
N LYS A 637 5.90 -44.63 -1.99
CA LYS A 637 4.89 -45.38 -1.22
C LYS A 637 4.89 -46.86 -1.60
N ILE A 638 4.87 -47.16 -2.91
CA ILE A 638 4.92 -48.54 -3.42
C ILE A 638 6.23 -49.23 -2.98
N ASN A 639 7.36 -48.52 -3.01
CA ASN A 639 8.64 -49.07 -2.55
C ASN A 639 8.63 -49.38 -1.04
N GLN A 640 8.09 -48.48 -0.23
CA GLN A 640 7.94 -48.67 1.22
C GLN A 640 7.04 -49.88 1.52
N ASP A 641 5.92 -50.02 0.82
CA ASP A 641 5.02 -51.17 0.98
C ASP A 641 5.76 -52.49 0.64
N ARG A 642 6.63 -52.49 -0.38
CA ARG A 642 7.50 -53.64 -0.71
C ARG A 642 8.54 -53.92 0.37
N GLN A 643 9.15 -52.89 0.97
CA GLN A 643 10.08 -53.07 2.10
C GLN A 643 9.36 -53.72 3.28
N THR A 644 8.16 -53.25 3.63
CA THR A 644 7.35 -53.86 4.70
C THR A 644 7.04 -55.32 4.38
N ALA A 645 6.62 -55.64 3.16
CA ALA A 645 6.34 -57.03 2.77
C ALA A 645 7.58 -57.94 2.87
N VAL A 646 8.75 -57.45 2.43
CA VAL A 646 10.03 -58.17 2.56
C VAL A 646 10.41 -58.34 4.04
N GLN A 647 10.25 -57.30 4.86
CA GLN A 647 10.51 -57.36 6.30
C GLN A 647 9.65 -58.42 6.99
N THR A 648 8.36 -58.50 6.67
CA THR A 648 7.44 -59.54 7.16
C THR A 648 7.90 -60.92 6.70
N ARG A 649 8.29 -61.08 5.43
CA ARG A 649 8.80 -62.36 4.91
C ARG A 649 10.09 -62.80 5.61
N LEU A 650 11.02 -61.88 5.85
CA LEU A 650 12.27 -62.15 6.58
C LEU A 650 11.99 -62.54 8.03
N SER A 651 11.00 -61.94 8.68
CA SER A 651 10.56 -62.33 10.03
C SER A 651 10.04 -63.77 10.04
N ASN A 652 9.14 -64.13 9.12
CA ASN A 652 8.63 -65.50 9.02
C ASN A 652 9.74 -66.51 8.69
N LEU A 653 10.70 -66.12 7.85
CA LEU A 653 11.86 -66.96 7.53
C LEU A 653 12.75 -67.18 8.75
N LYS A 654 12.96 -66.15 9.56
CA LYS A 654 13.68 -66.24 10.84
C LYS A 654 13.03 -67.26 11.76
N ASP A 655 11.72 -67.18 11.95
CA ASP A 655 10.98 -68.11 12.81
C ASP A 655 11.07 -69.56 12.30
N ASN A 656 10.94 -69.76 10.98
CA ASN A 656 11.10 -71.07 10.36
C ASN A 656 12.51 -71.64 10.55
N TYR A 657 13.57 -70.84 10.34
CA TYR A 657 14.93 -71.28 10.57
C TYR A 657 15.19 -71.58 12.05
N THR A 658 14.74 -70.73 12.98
CA THR A 658 14.83 -71.00 14.42
C THR A 658 14.18 -72.34 14.77
N ASN A 659 12.99 -72.63 14.25
CA ASN A 659 12.31 -73.91 14.47
C ASN A 659 13.08 -75.10 13.88
N GLN A 660 13.56 -75.00 12.64
CA GLN A 660 14.33 -76.06 11.99
C GLN A 660 15.65 -76.36 12.71
N PHE A 661 16.38 -75.32 13.11
CA PHE A 661 17.65 -75.48 13.84
C PHE A 661 17.44 -76.00 15.26
N ASN A 662 16.34 -75.63 15.94
CA ASN A 662 15.96 -76.22 17.23
C ASN A 662 15.61 -77.71 17.12
N GLN A 663 14.89 -78.12 16.06
CA GLN A 663 14.61 -79.54 15.77
C GLN A 663 15.88 -80.32 15.44
N LEU A 664 16.80 -79.72 14.67
CA LEU A 664 18.11 -80.30 14.39
C LEU A 664 18.92 -80.48 15.68
N ASN A 665 18.95 -79.48 16.57
CA ASN A 665 19.64 -79.56 17.85
C ASN A 665 19.05 -80.67 18.74
N THR A 666 17.73 -80.83 18.73
CA THR A 666 17.03 -81.93 19.44
C THR A 666 17.40 -83.30 18.86
N THR A 667 17.43 -83.41 17.53
CA THR A 667 17.85 -84.64 16.83
C THR A 667 19.30 -84.98 17.14
N LEU A 668 20.20 -83.99 17.09
CA LEU A 668 21.61 -84.15 17.40
C LEU A 668 21.83 -84.58 18.85
N ALA A 669 21.10 -83.99 19.80
CA ALA A 669 21.11 -84.41 21.20
C ALA A 669 20.62 -85.87 21.36
N SER A 670 19.59 -86.28 20.63
CA SER A 670 19.11 -87.68 20.63
C SER A 670 20.14 -88.65 20.02
N MET A 671 20.85 -88.24 18.96
CA MET A 671 21.93 -89.03 18.34
C MET A 671 23.13 -89.15 19.27
N GLN A 672 23.51 -88.07 19.98
CA GLN A 672 24.56 -88.10 20.99
C GLN A 672 24.18 -89.00 22.16
N SER A 673 22.93 -88.91 22.65
CA SER A 673 22.42 -89.81 23.69
C SER A 673 22.45 -91.27 23.24
N THR A 674 22.04 -91.56 22.00
CA THR A 674 22.12 -92.90 21.39
C THR A 674 23.57 -93.37 21.24
N GLN A 675 24.49 -92.49 20.83
CA GLN A 675 25.91 -92.79 20.74
C GLN A 675 26.52 -93.07 22.11
N SER A 676 26.22 -92.28 23.14
CA SER A 676 26.66 -92.53 24.51
C SER A 676 26.11 -93.84 25.04
N TYR A 677 24.85 -94.15 24.75
CA TYR A 677 24.21 -95.43 25.10
C TYR A 677 24.91 -96.62 24.40
N LEU A 678 25.15 -96.53 23.09
CA LEU A 678 25.89 -97.55 22.34
C LEU A 678 27.33 -97.69 22.83
N THR A 679 27.99 -96.59 23.17
CA THR A 679 29.37 -96.61 23.72
C THR A 679 29.40 -97.28 25.09
N GLN A 680 28.40 -97.03 25.95
CA GLN A 680 28.26 -97.73 27.22
C GLN A 680 27.95 -99.21 27.06
N GLN A 681 27.08 -99.58 26.12
CA GLN A 681 26.83 -100.98 25.76
C GLN A 681 28.10 -101.68 25.26
N LEU A 682 28.85 -101.04 24.35
CA LEU A 682 30.09 -101.59 23.79
C LEU A 682 31.21 -101.69 24.85
N ALA A 683 31.34 -100.70 25.73
CA ALA A 683 32.26 -100.74 26.86
C ALA A 683 31.88 -101.79 27.91
N GLY A 684 30.58 -102.08 28.06
CA GLY A 684 30.07 -103.19 28.86
C GLY A 684 30.45 -104.55 28.26
N LEU A 685 30.33 -104.72 26.95
CA LEU A 685 30.73 -105.92 26.21
C LEU A 685 32.25 -106.17 26.27
N ALA A 686 33.07 -105.11 26.22
CA ALA A 686 34.53 -105.20 26.32
C ALA A 686 35.06 -105.61 27.71
N LYS A 687 34.24 -105.49 28.77
CA LYS A 687 34.58 -105.99 30.12
C LYS A 687 34.16 -107.45 30.36
N SER A 688 33.51 -108.08 29.39
CA SER A 688 33.02 -109.47 29.46
C SER A 688 33.77 -110.45 28.56
N SER A 689 35.00 -110.11 28.11
CA SER A 689 35.89 -110.98 27.32
C SER A 689 37.17 -111.30 28.08
#